data_AF-A0A1S3DT77-F1
#
_entry.id   AF-A0A1S3DT77-F1
#
_cell.length_a   1.000
_cell.length_b   1.000
_cell.length_c   1.000
_cell.angle_alpha   90.00
_cell.angle_beta   90.00
_cell.angle_gamma   90.00
#
_symmetry.space_group_name_H-M   'P 1'
#
loop_
_entity.id
_entity.type
_entity.pdbx_description
1 polymer ?
#
loop_
_entity_poly.entity_id
_entity_poly.type
_entity_poly.pdbx_seq_one_letter_code
_entity_poly.pdbx_strand_id
1 'polypeptide(L)'
;MEHMKDEDRKRRLKYLEEKIQDPRSVINVDCLLDTVQALVADCEHHNVKRMKNVEAFMHRYDQVAREVCKNRMKTEDFELIKVIGRGAFGEVQLVRHISTKRVYAMKLIFSSDDQVAREVCKNRMKTEDFELIKVIGRGAFGEVQLVRHISTKRVYAMKLLSKFEMAIPNGGQANGELKDLLERERREMSQLEERQRQLSEQYEAVSARETALRDEMGQLEKNLTILRHDLKEISDMHEKLKTEAETATRLRKQSAELTVAKSAGEQMVVELQNILATLEMERDTLQQEVATLQAKISQERSSKTQAVNLHKELEGRLQALNTELERNKHRELQLAEDNRHLGEKVSSLEKECRLQALNTELERNKHRELQLAEDNRHLGEKVSSLEKECASLSLELKAAQAQYQQEVRAHEETQKSRMVNKEEASVEIVKVFVVLSLVFFTHFLWSYLELELKDLMAKHRSDLSSKESLLSNGKEREVDYKKSIDQLMKDREDLQQQINLLKEVLRHTDSKTLQSQVEQEQAKKFSLQSDLSVQTSEAAHLKAREEQLSHEVAMLREAKRNIEEEYHKLKTKRSVEDLQMKELQDQLETEQYFSTLYKTLRSNMAVPSPPFPCPTLYKTQAHELKEELDERSRNILELEEERGDLTHRLQLAVARADSEALARSIAEETVGELEKEKTMKELELKDLMAKHRSDLSSKESLLSNGKEREVDYKKSIDQLMKDREDLQQQINLLKEAVLT
;
A
#
# COMPACT_ATOMS: atom_id res chain seq x y z
N MET A 1 -46.31 57.22 5.48
CA MET A 1 -45.54 56.53 6.54
C MET A 1 -46.41 55.86 7.61
N GLU A 2 -47.73 55.79 7.45
CA GLU A 2 -48.64 55.43 8.57
C GLU A 2 -48.78 53.93 8.88
N HIS A 3 -48.21 53.04 8.05
CA HIS A 3 -48.28 51.58 8.24
C HIS A 3 -46.99 50.92 8.78
N MET A 4 -46.02 51.70 9.26
CA MET A 4 -44.81 51.15 9.90
C MET A 4 -45.09 50.79 11.36
N LYS A 5 -44.94 49.50 11.72
CA LYS A 5 -45.10 48.97 13.09
C LYS A 5 -43.90 49.23 14.02
N ASP A 6 -42.73 49.50 13.46
CA ASP A 6 -41.49 49.77 14.21
C ASP A 6 -41.40 51.26 14.56
N GLU A 7 -41.78 51.60 15.79
CA GLU A 7 -41.78 52.98 16.30
C GLU A 7 -40.36 53.55 16.50
N ASP A 8 -39.31 52.72 16.67
CA ASP A 8 -37.93 53.20 16.80
C ASP A 8 -37.31 53.56 15.47
N ARG A 9 -37.59 52.78 14.41
CA ARG A 9 -37.29 53.18 13.04
C ARG A 9 -38.08 54.42 12.64
N LYS A 10 -39.36 54.52 13.04
CA LYS A 10 -40.20 55.70 12.78
C LYS A 10 -39.67 56.96 13.48
N ARG A 11 -39.25 56.88 14.75
CA ARG A 11 -38.56 57.96 15.47
C ARG A 11 -37.26 58.39 14.77
N ARG A 12 -36.40 57.42 14.40
CA ARG A 12 -35.14 57.71 13.69
C ARG A 12 -35.35 58.34 12.31
N LEU A 13 -36.33 57.86 11.53
CA LEU A 13 -36.66 58.44 10.23
C LEU A 13 -37.22 59.86 10.36
N LYS A 14 -38.07 60.13 11.37
CA LYS A 14 -38.57 61.48 11.63
C LYS A 14 -37.44 62.46 12.00
N TYR A 15 -36.48 62.03 12.82
CA TYR A 15 -35.29 62.85 13.13
C TYR A 15 -34.45 63.16 11.87
N LEU A 16 -34.27 62.18 10.98
CA LEU A 16 -33.57 62.41 9.71
C LEU A 16 -34.36 63.35 8.79
N GLU A 17 -35.69 63.21 8.72
CA GLU A 17 -36.57 64.11 7.97
C GLU A 17 -36.45 65.56 8.48
N GLU A 18 -36.52 65.78 9.79
CA GLU A 18 -36.31 67.09 10.42
C GLU A 18 -34.93 67.68 10.07
N LYS A 19 -33.88 66.83 9.99
CA LYS A 19 -32.51 67.25 9.60
C LYS A 19 -32.30 67.45 8.10
N ILE A 20 -33.11 66.84 7.24
CA ILE A 20 -33.06 67.03 5.78
C ILE A 20 -33.87 68.27 5.36
N GLN A 21 -34.92 68.60 6.12
CA GLN A 21 -35.76 69.79 5.90
C GLN A 21 -35.15 71.09 6.45
N ASP A 22 -34.27 71.04 7.46
CA ASP A 22 -33.58 72.22 8.00
C ASP A 22 -32.57 72.82 6.98
N PRO A 23 -32.80 74.05 6.46
CA PRO A 23 -31.90 74.67 5.47
C PRO A 23 -30.49 74.99 5.99
N ARG A 24 -30.27 74.97 7.31
CA ARG A 24 -28.95 75.17 7.94
C ARG A 24 -28.21 73.86 8.22
N SER A 25 -28.86 72.71 7.99
CA SER A 25 -28.26 71.40 8.14
C SER A 25 -27.30 71.09 6.99
N VAL A 26 -26.20 70.41 7.29
CA VAL A 26 -25.22 69.94 6.30
C VAL A 26 -25.78 68.81 5.43
N ILE A 27 -26.82 68.11 5.90
CA ILE A 27 -27.51 67.03 5.17
C ILE A 27 -28.87 67.47 4.62
N ASN A 28 -29.05 68.77 4.37
CA ASN A 28 -30.24 69.25 3.67
C ASN A 28 -30.32 68.71 2.23
N VAL A 29 -31.49 68.79 1.61
CA VAL A 29 -31.72 68.24 0.25
C VAL A 29 -30.73 68.80 -0.78
N ASP A 30 -30.40 70.09 -0.72
CA ASP A 30 -29.47 70.72 -1.66
C ASP A 30 -28.05 70.16 -1.51
N CYS A 31 -27.53 70.07 -0.28
CA CYS A 31 -26.19 69.53 -0.02
C CYS A 31 -26.08 68.04 -0.38
N LEU A 32 -27.14 67.25 -0.20
CA LEU A 32 -27.19 65.85 -0.64
C LEU A 32 -27.18 65.72 -2.18
N LEU A 33 -27.88 66.60 -2.89
CA LEU A 33 -27.85 66.65 -4.35
C LEU A 33 -26.49 67.14 -4.88
N ASP A 34 -25.92 68.18 -4.27
CA ASP A 34 -24.58 68.69 -4.59
C ASP A 34 -23.51 67.59 -4.41
N THR A 35 -23.66 66.74 -3.37
CA THR A 35 -22.77 65.59 -3.13
C THR A 35 -22.82 64.57 -4.28
N VAL A 36 -24.02 64.25 -4.79
CA VAL A 36 -24.17 63.34 -5.94
C VAL A 36 -23.60 63.96 -7.22
N GLN A 37 -23.82 65.26 -7.44
CA GLN A 37 -23.29 65.98 -8.59
C GLN A 37 -21.75 66.04 -8.57
N ALA A 38 -21.15 66.40 -7.43
CA ALA A 38 -19.70 66.44 -7.26
C ALA A 38 -19.05 65.07 -7.48
N LEU A 39 -19.61 64.01 -6.87
CA LEU A 39 -19.07 62.65 -7.01
C LEU A 39 -19.12 62.15 -8.46
N VAL A 40 -20.18 62.47 -9.22
CA VAL A 40 -20.26 62.12 -10.65
C VAL A 40 -19.26 62.94 -11.48
N ALA A 41 -19.09 64.24 -11.21
CA ALA A 41 -18.14 65.10 -11.90
C ALA A 41 -16.68 64.65 -11.69
N ASP A 42 -16.29 64.37 -10.44
CA ASP A 42 -14.95 63.87 -10.10
C ASP A 42 -14.67 62.48 -10.73
N CYS A 43 -15.70 61.64 -10.86
CA CYS A 43 -15.61 60.32 -11.49
C CYS A 43 -15.61 60.35 -13.02
N GLU A 44 -15.89 61.49 -13.66
CA GLU A 44 -15.90 61.60 -15.13
C GLU A 44 -14.48 61.56 -15.74
N HIS A 45 -13.43 61.75 -14.93
CA HIS A 45 -12.05 61.69 -15.39
C HIS A 45 -11.67 60.31 -15.93
N HIS A 46 -11.12 60.29 -17.15
CA HIS A 46 -10.75 59.09 -17.92
C HIS A 46 -9.97 57.98 -17.17
N ASN A 47 -9.15 58.31 -16.18
CA ASN A 47 -8.38 57.33 -15.42
C ASN A 47 -9.24 56.67 -14.32
N VAL A 48 -10.09 57.44 -13.65
CA VAL A 48 -10.97 56.98 -12.55
C VAL A 48 -12.12 56.14 -13.13
N LYS A 49 -12.66 56.57 -14.27
CA LYS A 49 -13.75 55.89 -15.01
C LYS A 49 -13.42 54.46 -15.47
N ARG A 50 -12.14 54.07 -15.52
CA ARG A 50 -11.69 52.70 -15.86
C ARG A 50 -11.85 51.69 -14.71
N MET A 51 -12.12 52.13 -13.48
CA MET A 51 -12.37 51.23 -12.36
C MET A 51 -13.79 50.67 -12.45
N LYS A 52 -13.95 49.34 -12.55
CA LYS A 52 -15.27 48.68 -12.73
C LYS A 52 -16.36 49.15 -11.75
N ASN A 53 -15.99 49.42 -10.49
CA ASN A 53 -16.93 49.91 -9.48
C ASN A 53 -17.40 51.36 -9.77
N VAL A 54 -16.50 52.21 -10.27
CA VAL A 54 -16.82 53.58 -10.69
C VAL A 54 -17.62 53.56 -11.99
N GLU A 55 -17.25 52.70 -12.95
CA GLU A 55 -18.00 52.50 -14.19
C GLU A 55 -19.46 52.09 -13.91
N ALA A 56 -19.68 51.13 -13.01
CA ALA A 56 -21.01 50.68 -12.58
C ALA A 56 -21.75 51.71 -11.70
N PHE A 57 -21.05 52.64 -11.05
CA PHE A 57 -21.66 53.79 -10.39
C PHE A 57 -22.11 54.83 -11.43
N MET A 58 -21.22 55.24 -12.33
CA MET A 58 -21.49 56.20 -13.40
C MET A 58 -22.64 55.71 -14.29
N HIS A 59 -22.65 54.46 -14.71
CA HIS A 59 -23.76 53.88 -15.51
C HIS A 59 -25.14 54.03 -14.84
N ARG A 60 -25.22 54.10 -13.50
CA ARG A 60 -26.48 54.26 -12.77
C ARG A 60 -26.83 55.71 -12.45
N TYR A 61 -25.83 56.53 -12.10
CA TYR A 61 -26.05 57.88 -11.56
C TYR A 61 -25.75 59.02 -12.53
N ASP A 62 -25.08 58.79 -13.66
CA ASP A 62 -24.78 59.82 -14.67
C ASP A 62 -26.05 60.45 -15.28
N GLN A 63 -27.06 59.65 -15.62
CA GLN A 63 -28.36 60.21 -16.06
C GLN A 63 -29.04 61.00 -14.92
N VAL A 64 -29.06 60.45 -13.71
CA VAL A 64 -29.68 61.09 -12.53
C VAL A 64 -29.02 62.44 -12.22
N ALA A 65 -27.69 62.50 -12.20
CA ALA A 65 -26.94 63.74 -12.00
C ALA A 65 -27.22 64.75 -13.11
N ARG A 66 -27.33 64.32 -14.38
CA ARG A 66 -27.71 65.22 -15.50
C ARG A 66 -29.14 65.74 -15.39
N GLU A 67 -30.09 64.94 -14.90
CA GLU A 67 -31.45 65.39 -14.60
C GLU A 67 -31.50 66.37 -13.42
N VAL A 68 -30.76 66.11 -12.34
CA VAL A 68 -30.61 67.03 -11.20
C VAL A 68 -29.97 68.35 -11.66
N CYS A 69 -28.88 68.29 -12.44
CA CYS A 69 -28.27 69.46 -13.07
C CYS A 69 -29.28 70.23 -13.92
N LYS A 70 -30.07 69.57 -14.76
CA LYS A 70 -31.03 70.22 -15.67
C LYS A 70 -32.14 70.99 -14.94
N ASN A 71 -32.56 70.53 -13.77
CA ASN A 71 -33.69 71.10 -13.02
C ASN A 71 -33.27 72.05 -11.88
N ARG A 72 -31.98 72.09 -11.49
CA ARG A 72 -31.42 73.11 -10.59
C ARG A 72 -31.19 74.42 -11.35
N MET A 73 -31.25 75.54 -10.63
CA MET A 73 -31.02 76.89 -11.16
C MET A 73 -29.58 77.05 -11.68
N LYS A 74 -29.42 77.72 -12.82
CA LYS A 74 -28.14 77.91 -13.50
C LYS A 74 -27.89 79.36 -13.92
N THR A 75 -26.67 79.64 -14.37
CA THR A 75 -26.30 80.89 -15.04
C THR A 75 -27.14 81.18 -16.28
N GLU A 76 -27.57 80.16 -17.02
CA GLU A 76 -28.39 80.32 -18.23
C GLU A 76 -29.82 80.82 -17.95
N ASP A 77 -30.31 80.72 -16.70
CA ASP A 77 -31.61 81.27 -16.29
C ASP A 77 -31.59 82.80 -16.13
N PHE A 78 -30.43 83.44 -16.31
CA PHE A 78 -30.21 84.87 -16.07
C PHE A 78 -29.64 85.59 -17.30
N GLU A 79 -30.29 86.69 -17.66
CA GLU A 79 -29.82 87.65 -18.66
C GLU A 79 -28.84 88.65 -18.01
N LEU A 80 -27.61 88.73 -18.50
CA LEU A 80 -26.63 89.71 -18.03
C LEU A 80 -27.00 91.13 -18.47
N ILE A 81 -27.26 92.03 -17.51
CA ILE A 81 -27.46 93.46 -17.80
C ILE A 81 -26.11 94.17 -17.84
N LYS A 82 -25.29 94.05 -16.79
CA LYS A 82 -24.02 94.79 -16.66
C LYS A 82 -23.14 94.23 -15.53
N VAL A 83 -21.82 94.17 -15.72
CA VAL A 83 -20.88 93.96 -14.60
C VAL A 83 -20.82 95.22 -13.73
N ILE A 84 -21.16 95.09 -12.44
CA ILE A 84 -21.22 96.20 -11.47
C ILE A 84 -20.06 96.22 -10.47
N GLY A 85 -19.33 95.12 -10.31
CA GLY A 85 -18.13 95.06 -9.49
C GLY A 85 -17.16 94.00 -9.98
N ARG A 86 -15.85 94.22 -9.83
CA ARG A 86 -14.80 93.24 -10.10
C ARG A 86 -13.83 93.22 -8.91
N GLY A 87 -13.53 92.05 -8.37
CA GLY A 87 -12.64 91.84 -7.23
C GLY A 87 -11.67 90.69 -7.48
N ALA A 88 -10.72 90.48 -6.57
CA ALA A 88 -9.64 89.50 -6.74
C ALA A 88 -10.12 88.04 -6.85
N PHE A 89 -11.32 87.74 -6.32
CA PHE A 89 -11.88 86.39 -6.23
C PHE A 89 -13.11 86.17 -7.12
N GLY A 90 -13.45 87.12 -8.00
CA GLY A 90 -14.75 87.08 -8.70
C GLY A 90 -15.25 88.41 -9.21
N GLU A 91 -16.38 88.39 -9.90
CA GLU A 91 -17.10 89.59 -10.31
C GLU A 91 -18.58 89.57 -9.93
N VAL A 92 -19.14 90.76 -9.75
CA VAL A 92 -20.54 90.98 -9.43
C VAL A 92 -21.24 91.51 -10.67
N GLN A 93 -22.17 90.73 -11.18
CA GLN A 93 -22.98 91.01 -12.35
C GLN A 93 -24.39 91.44 -11.91
N LEU A 94 -24.87 92.56 -12.43
CA LEU A 94 -26.29 92.88 -12.40
C LEU A 94 -26.98 92.06 -13.50
N VAL A 95 -27.88 91.17 -13.09
CA VAL A 95 -28.56 90.21 -13.97
C VAL A 95 -30.08 90.31 -13.82
N ARG A 96 -30.81 89.88 -14.84
CA ARG A 96 -32.26 89.72 -14.82
C ARG A 96 -32.61 88.25 -14.96
N HIS A 97 -33.33 87.69 -14.01
CA HIS A 97 -33.84 86.32 -14.15
C HIS A 97 -34.86 86.27 -15.30
N ILE A 98 -34.66 85.36 -16.26
CA ILE A 98 -35.31 85.41 -17.58
C ILE A 98 -36.83 85.22 -17.47
N SER A 99 -37.30 84.34 -16.59
CA SER A 99 -38.72 84.05 -16.43
C SER A 99 -39.45 85.05 -15.52
N THR A 100 -38.88 85.38 -14.35
CA THR A 100 -39.53 86.28 -13.38
C THR A 100 -39.28 87.77 -13.65
N LYS A 101 -38.39 88.10 -14.58
CA LYS A 101 -37.93 89.47 -14.94
C LYS A 101 -37.37 90.31 -13.79
N ARG A 102 -37.20 89.73 -12.60
CA ARG A 102 -36.59 90.35 -11.41
C ARG A 102 -35.09 90.56 -11.61
N VAL A 103 -34.57 91.66 -11.06
CA VAL A 103 -33.16 92.06 -11.19
C VAL A 103 -32.41 91.70 -9.90
N TYR A 104 -31.22 91.14 -10.04
CA TYR A 104 -30.37 90.66 -8.96
C TYR A 104 -28.91 91.08 -9.16
N ALA A 105 -28.15 91.16 -8.07
CA ALA A 105 -26.69 91.24 -8.10
C ALA A 105 -26.11 89.83 -7.89
N MET A 106 -25.75 89.15 -8.98
CA MET A 106 -25.15 87.83 -8.97
C MET A 106 -23.64 87.96 -8.77
N LYS A 107 -23.09 87.34 -7.71
CA LYS A 107 -21.65 87.30 -7.47
C LYS A 107 -21.10 85.96 -7.98
N LEU A 108 -20.32 86.01 -9.05
CA LEU A 108 -19.52 84.90 -9.52
C LEU A 108 -18.25 84.83 -8.67
N ILE A 109 -17.84 83.64 -8.25
CA ILE A 109 -16.60 83.40 -7.53
C ILE A 109 -15.76 82.47 -8.41
N PHE A 110 -14.54 82.90 -8.73
CA PHE A 110 -13.62 82.11 -9.54
C PHE A 110 -12.82 81.17 -8.63
N SER A 111 -12.71 79.90 -9.01
CA SER A 111 -11.77 78.97 -8.38
C SER A 111 -10.33 79.29 -8.82
N SER A 112 -9.34 78.80 -8.07
CA SER A 112 -7.91 79.11 -8.25
C SER A 112 -7.36 78.80 -9.65
N ASP A 113 -8.00 77.87 -10.36
CA ASP A 113 -7.60 77.37 -11.68
C ASP A 113 -8.22 78.14 -12.85
N ASP A 114 -9.14 79.07 -12.59
CA ASP A 114 -9.84 79.81 -13.64
C ASP A 114 -8.91 80.87 -14.31
N GLN A 115 -8.56 80.61 -15.57
CA GLN A 115 -7.70 81.51 -16.36
C GLN A 115 -8.33 82.89 -16.58
N VAL A 116 -9.67 82.99 -16.62
CA VAL A 116 -10.38 84.25 -16.90
C VAL A 116 -10.18 85.27 -15.77
N ALA A 117 -10.08 84.81 -14.52
CA ALA A 117 -9.87 85.65 -13.35
C ALA A 117 -8.54 86.44 -13.41
N ARG A 118 -7.49 85.81 -13.97
CA ARG A 118 -6.13 86.36 -14.05
C ARG A 118 -6.03 87.45 -15.13
N GLU A 119 -6.78 87.29 -16.22
CA GLU A 119 -6.84 88.25 -17.34
C GLU A 119 -7.59 89.54 -16.94
N VAL A 120 -8.69 89.40 -16.21
CA VAL A 120 -9.55 90.51 -15.78
C VAL A 120 -8.86 91.45 -14.79
N CYS A 121 -8.10 90.92 -13.83
CA CYS A 121 -7.44 91.73 -12.80
C CYS A 121 -6.28 92.58 -13.33
N LYS A 122 -5.66 92.20 -14.47
CA LYS A 122 -4.55 92.94 -15.09
C LYS A 122 -4.97 94.24 -15.78
N ASN A 123 -6.24 94.37 -16.19
CA ASN A 123 -6.68 95.41 -17.13
C ASN A 123 -7.43 96.60 -16.47
N ARG A 124 -7.24 96.84 -15.17
CA ARG A 124 -7.98 97.87 -14.41
C ARG A 124 -7.07 99.00 -13.94
N MET A 125 -7.34 100.23 -14.41
CA MET A 125 -6.60 101.44 -14.02
C MET A 125 -6.66 101.73 -12.51
N LYS A 126 -5.52 102.15 -11.97
CA LYS A 126 -5.27 102.57 -10.58
C LYS A 126 -4.68 103.98 -10.53
N THR A 127 -4.63 104.58 -9.34
CA THR A 127 -3.86 105.82 -9.09
C THR A 127 -2.35 105.64 -9.31
N GLU A 128 -1.84 104.43 -9.10
CA GLU A 128 -0.44 104.02 -9.37
C GLU A 128 -0.05 104.13 -10.85
N ASP A 129 -1.01 104.07 -11.79
CA ASP A 129 -0.73 104.11 -13.23
C ASP A 129 -0.46 105.53 -13.77
N PHE A 130 -0.48 106.54 -12.88
CA PHE A 130 -0.33 107.95 -13.24
C PHE A 130 0.84 108.60 -12.50
N GLU A 131 1.85 109.05 -13.24
CA GLU A 131 2.94 109.89 -12.71
C GLU A 131 2.43 111.33 -12.52
N LEU A 132 2.61 111.91 -11.33
CA LEU A 132 2.34 113.33 -11.10
C LEU A 132 3.38 114.18 -11.83
N ILE A 133 2.95 115.05 -12.74
CA ILE A 133 3.84 116.03 -13.37
C ILE A 133 3.93 117.29 -12.50
N LYS A 134 2.80 117.91 -12.16
CA LYS A 134 2.74 119.21 -11.48
C LYS A 134 1.34 119.56 -10.98
N VAL A 135 1.22 120.23 -9.84
CA VAL A 135 -0.03 120.92 -9.44
C VAL A 135 -0.26 122.13 -10.37
N ILE A 136 -1.36 122.14 -11.12
CA ILE A 136 -1.72 123.18 -12.10
C ILE A 136 -2.71 124.22 -11.57
N GLY A 137 -3.34 124.00 -10.42
CA GLY A 137 -4.13 125.03 -9.75
C GLY A 137 -4.53 124.64 -8.34
N ARG A 138 -4.52 125.60 -7.41
CA ARG A 138 -5.09 125.45 -6.07
C ARG A 138 -6.25 126.44 -5.94
N GLY A 139 -7.43 125.92 -5.61
CA GLY A 139 -8.61 126.74 -5.31
C GLY A 139 -9.07 126.50 -3.88
N ALA A 140 -10.04 127.28 -3.41
CA ALA A 140 -10.56 127.23 -2.03
C ALA A 140 -11.14 125.87 -1.60
N PHE A 141 -11.32 124.92 -2.53
CA PHE A 141 -11.98 123.62 -2.28
C PHE A 141 -11.11 122.42 -2.75
N GLY A 142 -9.82 122.62 -2.99
CA GLY A 142 -8.88 121.57 -3.39
C GLY A 142 -7.95 121.95 -4.55
N GLU A 143 -7.13 121.00 -5.00
CA GLU A 143 -6.09 121.20 -6.02
C GLU A 143 -6.27 120.34 -7.27
N VAL A 144 -5.90 120.91 -8.42
CA VAL A 144 -5.85 120.24 -9.71
C VAL A 144 -4.40 119.89 -10.02
N GLN A 145 -4.15 118.61 -10.29
CA GLN A 145 -2.87 118.03 -10.61
C GLN A 145 -2.84 117.61 -12.09
N LEU A 146 -1.80 118.03 -12.82
CA LEU A 146 -1.50 117.50 -14.14
C LEU A 146 -0.71 116.20 -13.95
N VAL A 147 -1.26 115.11 -14.47
CA VAL A 147 -0.72 113.76 -14.34
C VAL A 147 -0.51 113.16 -15.73
N ARG A 148 0.46 112.25 -15.88
CA ARG A 148 0.64 111.48 -17.11
C ARG A 148 0.36 110.02 -16.83
N HIS A 149 -0.38 109.36 -17.71
CA HIS A 149 -0.52 107.90 -17.63
C HIS A 149 0.82 107.26 -18.03
N ILE A 150 1.38 106.40 -17.16
CA ILE A 150 2.78 105.95 -17.23
C ILE A 150 3.06 105.17 -18.52
N SER A 151 2.12 104.33 -18.97
CA SER A 151 2.30 103.46 -20.15
C SER A 151 1.98 104.16 -21.48
N THR A 152 0.89 104.93 -21.56
CA THR A 152 0.48 105.61 -22.82
C THR A 152 1.13 106.98 -23.01
N LYS A 153 1.83 107.49 -21.99
CA LYS A 153 2.46 108.82 -21.91
C LYS A 153 1.54 110.01 -22.21
N ARG A 154 0.22 109.80 -22.27
CA ARG A 154 -0.82 110.83 -22.39
C ARG A 154 -1.00 111.59 -21.09
N VAL A 155 -1.25 112.89 -21.19
CA VAL A 155 -1.36 113.83 -20.07
C VAL A 155 -2.83 114.16 -19.79
N TYR A 156 -3.19 114.23 -18.51
CA TYR A 156 -4.54 114.46 -18.01
C TYR A 156 -4.54 115.47 -16.84
N ALA A 157 -5.66 116.13 -16.61
CA ALA A 157 -5.87 116.95 -15.40
C ALA A 157 -6.74 116.18 -14.41
N MET A 158 -6.15 115.79 -13.27
CA MET A 158 -6.80 115.11 -12.14
C MET A 158 -7.15 116.15 -11.07
N LYS A 159 -8.39 116.16 -10.55
CA LYS A 159 -8.81 117.12 -9.51
C LYS A 159 -9.03 116.42 -8.18
N LEU A 160 -8.29 116.86 -7.15
CA LEU A 160 -8.44 116.44 -5.77
C LEU A 160 -9.28 117.50 -5.04
N LEU A 161 -10.27 117.07 -4.25
CA LEU A 161 -11.20 117.96 -3.56
C LEU A 161 -11.13 117.74 -2.04
N SER A 162 -11.05 118.83 -1.28
CA SER A 162 -11.03 118.84 0.18
C SER A 162 -12.45 119.09 0.70
N LYS A 163 -12.97 118.19 1.54
CA LYS A 163 -14.37 118.22 1.99
C LYS A 163 -14.65 119.23 3.12
N PHE A 164 -13.60 119.77 3.74
CA PHE A 164 -13.70 120.57 4.97
C PHE A 164 -13.72 122.08 4.70
N GLU A 165 -13.01 122.55 3.67
CA GLU A 165 -12.82 123.98 3.37
C GLU A 165 -14.01 124.64 2.65
N MET A 166 -15.08 123.89 2.39
CA MET A 166 -16.28 124.39 1.69
C MET A 166 -17.23 125.26 2.54
N ALA A 167 -16.92 125.54 3.82
CA ALA A 167 -17.96 125.83 4.82
C ALA A 167 -17.98 127.23 5.51
N ILE A 168 -17.04 128.16 5.29
CA ILE A 168 -16.96 129.42 6.07
C ILE A 168 -16.70 130.69 5.22
N PRO A 169 -17.58 131.72 5.24
CA PRO A 169 -17.32 133.07 4.72
C PRO A 169 -16.86 134.09 5.80
N ASN A 170 -16.15 135.14 5.39
CA ASN A 170 -15.45 136.10 6.28
C ASN A 170 -16.14 137.48 6.46
N GLY A 171 -15.93 138.10 7.64
CA GLY A 171 -16.03 139.55 7.91
C GLY A 171 -17.19 139.98 8.83
N GLY A 172 -17.03 140.92 9.79
CA GLY A 172 -15.81 141.59 10.27
C GLY A 172 -16.08 142.67 11.34
N GLN A 173 -15.14 142.82 12.29
CA GLN A 173 -14.86 143.96 13.21
C GLN A 173 -15.99 144.55 14.11
N ALA A 174 -15.64 144.79 15.38
CA ALA A 174 -16.54 145.21 16.45
C ALA A 174 -16.08 146.49 17.19
N ASN A 175 -16.99 147.06 17.98
CA ASN A 175 -16.83 148.35 18.66
C ASN A 175 -16.39 148.21 20.14
N GLY A 176 -15.95 149.31 20.77
CA GLY A 176 -15.10 149.34 21.97
C GLY A 176 -15.56 148.56 23.21
N GLU A 177 -16.87 148.39 23.47
CA GLU A 177 -17.37 147.56 24.59
C GLU A 177 -16.99 146.09 24.43
N LEU A 178 -16.76 145.64 23.19
CA LEU A 178 -16.26 144.30 22.92
C LEU A 178 -14.85 144.09 23.48
N LYS A 179 -14.04 145.12 23.82
CA LYS A 179 -12.70 144.89 24.40
C LYS A 179 -12.74 144.35 25.83
N ASP A 180 -13.60 144.89 26.69
CA ASP A 180 -13.69 144.43 28.08
C ASP A 180 -14.48 143.12 28.18
N LEU A 181 -15.47 142.93 27.30
CA LEU A 181 -16.08 141.61 27.07
C LEU A 181 -15.04 140.62 26.53
N LEU A 182 -14.25 140.97 25.51
CA LEU A 182 -13.15 140.14 25.01
C LEU A 182 -12.13 139.83 26.10
N GLU A 183 -11.78 140.74 27.01
CA GLU A 183 -10.85 140.40 28.10
C GLU A 183 -11.45 139.44 29.11
N ARG A 184 -12.75 139.53 29.39
CA ARG A 184 -13.46 138.60 30.28
C ARG A 184 -13.65 137.24 29.60
N GLU A 185 -14.14 137.22 28.36
CA GLU A 185 -14.20 136.06 27.47
C GLU A 185 -12.81 135.46 27.22
N ARG A 186 -11.72 136.22 27.21
CA ARG A 186 -10.34 135.71 27.04
C ARG A 186 -9.81 135.06 28.31
N ARG A 187 -10.26 135.46 29.50
CA ARG A 187 -9.99 134.73 30.75
C ARG A 187 -10.82 133.46 30.85
N GLU A 188 -12.09 133.52 30.43
CA GLU A 188 -12.96 132.34 30.36
C GLU A 188 -12.49 131.36 29.28
N MET A 189 -12.12 131.83 28.09
CA MET A 189 -11.44 131.02 27.06
C MET A 189 -10.14 130.45 27.59
N SER A 190 -9.28 131.21 28.27
CA SER A 190 -8.04 130.66 28.82
C SER A 190 -8.29 129.56 29.87
N GLN A 191 -9.33 129.67 30.70
CA GLN A 191 -9.75 128.60 31.63
C GLN A 191 -10.38 127.40 30.92
N LEU A 192 -11.12 127.64 29.82
CA LEU A 192 -11.71 126.59 28.98
C LEU A 192 -10.66 125.88 28.13
N GLU A 193 -9.65 126.59 27.62
CA GLU A 193 -8.47 126.06 26.92
C GLU A 193 -7.63 125.20 27.86
N GLU A 194 -7.39 125.64 29.11
CA GLU A 194 -6.72 124.86 30.15
C GLU A 194 -7.51 123.56 30.45
N ARG A 195 -8.85 123.65 30.60
CA ARG A 195 -9.72 122.47 30.77
C ARG A 195 -9.76 121.57 29.54
N GLN A 196 -9.81 122.13 28.34
CA GLN A 196 -9.83 121.40 27.08
C GLN A 196 -8.52 120.66 26.88
N ARG A 197 -7.38 121.28 27.24
CA ARG A 197 -6.07 120.66 27.26
C ARG A 197 -6.01 119.50 28.27
N GLN A 198 -6.44 119.70 29.51
CA GLN A 198 -6.49 118.65 30.52
C GLN A 198 -7.39 117.47 30.10
N LEU A 199 -8.54 117.75 29.46
CA LEU A 199 -9.42 116.72 28.91
C LEU A 199 -8.80 116.01 27.69
N SER A 200 -8.04 116.72 26.85
CA SER A 200 -7.30 116.13 25.72
C SER A 200 -6.18 115.21 26.21
N GLU A 201 -5.39 115.64 27.20
CA GLU A 201 -4.34 114.83 27.83
C GLU A 201 -4.93 113.58 28.52
N GLN A 202 -6.10 113.70 29.17
CA GLN A 202 -6.82 112.53 29.70
C GLN A 202 -7.35 111.60 28.60
N TYR A 203 -7.89 112.15 27.51
CA TYR A 203 -8.39 111.36 26.38
C TYR A 203 -7.26 110.62 25.66
N GLU A 204 -6.12 111.26 25.45
CA GLU A 204 -4.91 110.64 24.90
C GLU A 204 -4.38 109.53 25.80
N ALA A 205 -4.36 109.73 27.13
CA ALA A 205 -3.96 108.69 28.09
C ALA A 205 -4.92 107.48 28.09
N VAL A 206 -6.23 107.71 27.95
CA VAL A 206 -7.24 106.63 27.82
C VAL A 206 -7.09 105.91 26.48
N SER A 207 -6.90 106.65 25.38
CA SER A 207 -6.68 106.09 24.04
C SER A 207 -5.43 105.22 23.97
N ALA A 208 -4.31 105.69 24.55
CA ALA A 208 -3.06 104.93 24.65
C ALA A 208 -3.23 103.64 25.48
N ARG A 209 -4.03 103.69 26.55
CA ARG A 209 -4.38 102.50 27.35
C ARG A 209 -5.30 101.53 26.59
N GLU A 210 -6.24 102.04 25.80
CA GLU A 210 -7.11 101.22 24.95
C GLU A 210 -6.31 100.53 23.82
N THR A 211 -5.31 101.20 23.23
CA THR A 211 -4.40 100.56 22.28
C THR A 211 -3.54 99.47 22.94
N ALA A 212 -2.97 99.74 24.12
CA ALA A 212 -2.17 98.73 24.84
C ALA A 212 -2.99 97.49 25.21
N LEU A 213 -4.25 97.66 25.66
CA LEU A 213 -5.16 96.55 25.93
C LEU A 213 -5.58 95.79 24.66
N ARG A 214 -5.73 96.48 23.51
CA ARG A 214 -5.96 95.81 22.22
C ARG A 214 -4.76 94.96 21.78
N ASP A 215 -3.54 95.46 21.96
CA ASP A 215 -2.32 94.72 21.64
C ASP A 215 -2.14 93.49 22.56
N GLU A 216 -2.44 93.64 23.86
CA GLU A 216 -2.45 92.55 24.83
C GLU A 216 -3.51 91.48 24.51
N MET A 217 -4.75 91.91 24.18
CA MET A 217 -5.79 91.00 23.68
C MET A 217 -5.34 90.26 22.41
N GLY A 218 -4.75 90.97 21.44
CA GLY A 218 -4.25 90.36 20.20
C GLY A 218 -3.10 89.38 20.43
N GLN A 219 -2.29 89.56 21.49
CA GLN A 219 -1.28 88.59 21.89
C GLN A 219 -1.89 87.37 22.61
N LEU A 220 -2.89 87.58 23.47
CA LEU A 220 -3.63 86.50 24.13
C LEU A 220 -4.40 85.64 23.11
N GLU A 221 -5.02 86.24 22.09
CA GLU A 221 -5.70 85.52 21.01
C GLU A 221 -4.75 84.63 20.19
N LYS A 222 -3.54 85.12 19.88
CA LYS A 222 -2.48 84.31 19.24
C LYS A 222 -2.09 83.12 20.13
N ASN A 223 -1.81 83.37 21.41
CA ASN A 223 -1.43 82.33 22.36
C ASN A 223 -2.54 81.27 22.51
N LEU A 224 -3.81 81.70 22.57
CA LEU A 224 -4.98 80.82 22.66
C LEU A 224 -5.17 80.00 21.38
N THR A 225 -4.82 80.56 20.21
CA THR A 225 -4.84 79.84 18.93
C THR A 225 -3.76 78.76 18.87
N ILE A 226 -2.56 79.03 19.39
CA ILE A 226 -1.47 78.04 19.53
C ILE A 226 -1.90 76.92 20.50
N LEU A 227 -2.38 77.26 21.69
CA LEU A 227 -2.90 76.28 22.67
C LEU A 227 -4.02 75.39 22.10
N ARG A 228 -4.88 75.91 21.22
CA ARG A 228 -5.90 75.11 20.51
C ARG A 228 -5.30 74.16 19.47
N HIS A 229 -4.22 74.56 18.81
CA HIS A 229 -3.48 73.69 17.89
C HIS A 229 -2.84 72.53 18.66
N ASP A 230 -2.10 72.85 19.72
CA ASP A 230 -1.39 71.87 20.55
C ASP A 230 -2.36 70.87 21.20
N LEU A 231 -3.52 71.34 21.70
CA LEU A 231 -4.59 70.46 22.19
C LEU A 231 -5.13 69.51 21.12
N LYS A 232 -5.23 69.96 19.86
CA LYS A 232 -5.65 69.11 18.75
C LYS A 232 -4.58 68.08 18.42
N GLU A 233 -3.31 68.46 18.35
CA GLU A 233 -2.21 67.51 18.13
C GLU A 233 -2.14 66.44 19.22
N ILE A 234 -2.32 66.83 20.49
CA ILE A 234 -2.40 65.89 21.62
C ILE A 234 -3.60 64.94 21.45
N SER A 235 -4.76 65.43 21.02
CA SER A 235 -5.94 64.60 20.75
C SER A 235 -5.71 63.60 19.61
N ASP A 236 -5.12 64.06 18.50
CA ASP A 236 -4.81 63.24 17.33
C ASP A 236 -3.74 62.18 17.67
N MET A 237 -2.78 62.51 18.55
CA MET A 237 -1.80 61.55 19.08
C MET A 237 -2.42 60.56 20.08
N HIS A 238 -3.43 60.96 20.86
CA HIS A 238 -4.12 60.06 21.79
C HIS A 238 -4.93 58.98 21.06
N GLU A 239 -5.66 59.34 19.99
CA GLU A 239 -6.36 58.33 19.16
C GLU A 239 -5.37 57.41 18.43
N LYS A 240 -4.24 57.92 17.93
CA LYS A 240 -3.17 57.05 17.39
C LYS A 240 -2.69 56.04 18.43
N LEU A 241 -2.34 56.49 19.63
CA LEU A 241 -1.89 55.62 20.73
C LEU A 241 -2.94 54.56 21.10
N LYS A 242 -4.22 54.93 21.09
CA LYS A 242 -5.36 54.03 21.32
C LYS A 242 -5.47 52.97 20.23
N THR A 243 -5.43 53.35 18.94
CA THR A 243 -5.42 52.37 17.83
C THR A 243 -4.19 51.47 17.87
N GLU A 244 -3.03 51.98 18.30
CA GLU A 244 -1.81 51.19 18.46
C GLU A 244 -1.93 50.18 19.63
N ALA A 245 -2.57 50.56 20.75
CA ALA A 245 -2.88 49.64 21.84
C ALA A 245 -3.88 48.54 21.43
N GLU A 246 -4.90 48.89 20.62
CA GLU A 246 -5.85 47.93 20.04
C GLU A 246 -5.17 46.97 19.06
N THR A 247 -4.25 47.44 18.21
CA THR A 247 -3.47 46.54 17.33
C THR A 247 -2.50 45.66 18.12
N ALA A 248 -1.84 46.19 19.16
CA ALA A 248 -0.94 45.42 20.02
C ALA A 248 -1.67 44.31 20.79
N THR A 249 -2.90 44.54 21.28
CA THR A 249 -3.70 43.49 21.93
C THR A 249 -4.17 42.43 20.93
N ARG A 250 -4.57 42.83 19.71
CA ARG A 250 -4.89 41.90 18.62
C ARG A 250 -3.69 41.02 18.23
N LEU A 251 -2.49 41.60 18.09
CA LEU A 251 -1.26 40.87 17.79
C LEU A 251 -0.87 39.90 18.91
N ARG A 252 -1.05 40.27 20.18
CA ARG A 252 -0.88 39.34 21.33
C ARG A 252 -1.85 38.16 21.26
N LYS A 253 -3.12 38.39 20.90
CA LYS A 253 -4.10 37.32 20.73
C LYS A 253 -3.69 36.35 19.61
N GLN A 254 -3.31 36.88 18.44
CA GLN A 254 -2.82 36.08 17.32
C GLN A 254 -1.56 35.29 17.67
N SER A 255 -0.63 35.88 18.44
CA SER A 255 0.57 35.19 18.94
C SER A 255 0.22 34.02 19.88
N ALA A 256 -0.78 34.18 20.75
CA ALA A 256 -1.26 33.10 21.61
C ALA A 256 -1.94 31.98 20.81
N GLU A 257 -2.80 32.31 19.84
CA GLU A 257 -3.44 31.36 18.92
C GLU A 257 -2.40 30.56 18.12
N LEU A 258 -1.39 31.23 17.56
CA LEU A 258 -0.26 30.59 16.87
C LEU A 258 0.59 29.71 17.80
N THR A 259 0.74 30.09 19.08
CA THR A 259 1.48 29.28 20.06
C THR A 259 0.74 27.97 20.37
N VAL A 260 -0.59 28.03 20.52
CA VAL A 260 -1.42 26.82 20.70
C VAL A 260 -1.35 25.94 19.45
N ALA A 261 -1.53 26.51 18.25
CA ALA A 261 -1.42 25.77 16.99
C ALA A 261 -0.04 25.12 16.81
N LYS A 262 1.05 25.82 17.18
CA LYS A 262 2.41 25.26 17.21
C LYS A 262 2.51 24.07 18.15
N SER A 263 2.00 24.18 19.38
CA SER A 263 2.08 23.08 20.36
C SER A 263 1.31 21.83 19.94
N ALA A 264 0.17 21.98 19.25
CA ALA A 264 -0.56 20.87 18.66
C ALA A 264 0.22 20.22 17.49
N GLY A 265 0.91 21.03 16.67
CA GLY A 265 1.81 20.53 15.64
C GLY A 265 3.01 19.75 16.21
N GLU A 266 3.61 20.24 17.29
CA GLU A 266 4.69 19.55 18.01
C GLU A 266 4.23 18.20 18.59
N GLN A 267 3.00 18.12 19.12
CA GLN A 267 2.39 16.86 19.58
C GLN A 267 2.17 15.88 18.42
N MET A 268 1.62 16.32 17.28
CA MET A 268 1.42 15.49 16.10
C MET A 268 2.75 14.92 15.56
N VAL A 269 3.84 15.71 15.59
CA VAL A 269 5.18 15.22 15.22
C VAL A 269 5.66 14.10 16.14
N VAL A 270 5.41 14.20 17.46
CA VAL A 270 5.75 13.14 18.42
C VAL A 270 4.91 11.88 18.20
N GLU A 271 3.61 12.02 17.89
CA GLU A 271 2.76 10.87 17.54
C GLU A 271 3.24 10.16 16.28
N LEU A 272 3.57 10.91 15.23
CA LEU A 272 4.13 10.36 13.99
C LEU A 272 5.50 9.69 14.20
N GLN A 273 6.35 10.24 15.07
CA GLN A 273 7.63 9.61 15.46
C GLN A 273 7.42 8.28 16.20
N ASN A 274 6.44 8.21 17.10
CA ASN A 274 6.09 6.96 17.78
C ASN A 274 5.55 5.90 16.80
N ILE A 275 4.68 6.30 15.86
CA ILE A 275 4.15 5.42 14.81
C ILE A 275 5.28 4.89 13.92
N LEU A 276 6.20 5.76 13.50
CA LEU A 276 7.39 5.35 12.75
C LEU A 276 8.22 4.33 13.52
N ALA A 277 8.53 4.59 14.80
CA ALA A 277 9.29 3.65 15.63
C ALA A 277 8.59 2.28 15.77
N THR A 278 7.25 2.23 15.88
CA THR A 278 6.52 0.95 15.88
C THR A 278 6.61 0.22 14.54
N LEU A 279 6.47 0.93 13.42
CA LEU A 279 6.58 0.35 12.07
C LEU A 279 8.01 -0.12 11.75
N GLU A 280 9.04 0.54 12.27
CA GLU A 280 10.42 0.08 12.15
C GLU A 280 10.65 -1.22 12.93
N MET A 281 10.07 -1.34 14.12
CA MET A 281 10.14 -2.58 14.91
C MET A 281 9.40 -3.74 14.22
N GLU A 282 8.23 -3.49 13.62
CA GLU A 282 7.48 -4.47 12.83
C GLU A 282 8.20 -4.89 11.54
N ARG A 283 8.87 -3.93 10.86
CA ARG A 283 9.75 -4.23 9.72
C ARG A 283 10.85 -5.19 10.13
N ASP A 284 11.51 -4.93 11.27
CA ASP A 284 12.67 -5.69 11.70
C ASP A 284 12.28 -7.12 12.18
N THR A 285 11.12 -7.30 12.82
CA THR A 285 10.59 -8.63 13.14
C THR A 285 10.23 -9.43 11.88
N LEU A 286 9.51 -8.82 10.93
CA LEU A 286 9.19 -9.46 9.64
C LEU A 286 10.46 -9.83 8.85
N GLN A 287 11.49 -8.98 8.90
CA GLN A 287 12.77 -9.25 8.23
C GLN A 287 13.55 -10.40 8.91
N GLN A 288 13.43 -10.55 10.23
CA GLN A 288 13.94 -11.71 10.96
C GLN A 288 13.15 -13.00 10.64
N GLU A 289 11.83 -12.93 10.51
CA GLU A 289 11.00 -14.06 10.05
C GLU A 289 11.38 -14.52 8.63
N VAL A 290 11.56 -13.58 7.69
CA VAL A 290 12.02 -13.88 6.33
C VAL A 290 13.38 -14.59 6.33
N ALA A 291 14.34 -14.13 7.13
CA ALA A 291 15.64 -14.80 7.28
C ALA A 291 15.48 -16.23 7.85
N THR A 292 14.58 -16.40 8.83
CA THR A 292 14.28 -17.72 9.44
C THR A 292 13.62 -18.68 8.45
N LEU A 293 12.69 -18.19 7.62
CA LEU A 293 12.05 -18.96 6.56
C LEU A 293 13.05 -19.32 5.44
N GLN A 294 13.94 -18.41 5.06
CA GLN A 294 15.03 -18.70 4.11
C GLN A 294 15.97 -19.79 4.65
N ALA A 295 16.30 -19.76 5.95
CA ALA A 295 17.07 -20.83 6.59
C ALA A 295 16.34 -22.18 6.51
N LYS A 296 15.05 -22.25 6.89
CA LYS A 296 14.22 -23.46 6.76
C LYS A 296 14.16 -23.98 5.30
N ILE A 297 13.99 -23.10 4.32
CA ILE A 297 14.00 -23.47 2.89
C ILE A 297 15.37 -24.03 2.45
N SER A 298 16.48 -23.48 2.96
CA SER A 298 17.82 -23.99 2.62
C SER A 298 18.09 -25.37 3.24
N GLN A 299 17.60 -25.61 4.46
CA GLN A 299 17.63 -26.91 5.12
C GLN A 299 16.78 -27.96 4.38
N GLU A 300 15.56 -27.62 3.97
CA GLU A 300 14.72 -28.53 3.17
C GLU A 300 15.34 -28.86 1.80
N ARG A 301 16.00 -27.88 1.16
CA ARG A 301 16.76 -28.13 -0.08
C ARG A 301 17.92 -29.10 0.13
N SER A 302 18.65 -29.02 1.25
CA SER A 302 19.75 -29.93 1.54
C SER A 302 19.25 -31.34 1.87
N SER A 303 18.19 -31.46 2.68
CA SER A 303 17.48 -32.71 2.99
C SER A 303 16.98 -33.41 1.71
N LYS A 304 16.29 -32.67 0.83
CA LYS A 304 15.82 -33.19 -0.47
C LYS A 304 16.97 -33.65 -1.36
N THR A 305 18.11 -32.96 -1.33
CA THR A 305 19.31 -33.36 -2.10
C THR A 305 19.91 -34.66 -1.56
N GLN A 306 19.97 -34.83 -0.24
CA GLN A 306 20.38 -36.10 0.38
C GLN A 306 19.43 -37.25 0.01
N ALA A 307 18.11 -37.03 0.06
CA ALA A 307 17.11 -38.03 -0.33
C ALA A 307 17.24 -38.45 -1.81
N VAL A 308 17.49 -37.50 -2.72
CA VAL A 308 17.75 -37.80 -4.15
C VAL A 308 19.02 -38.62 -4.34
N ASN A 309 20.09 -38.33 -3.58
CA ASN A 309 21.34 -39.11 -3.65
C ASN A 309 21.14 -40.53 -3.13
N LEU A 310 20.43 -40.69 -1.99
CA LEU A 310 20.10 -42.01 -1.44
C LEU A 310 19.23 -42.82 -2.41
N HIS A 311 18.26 -42.17 -3.07
CA HIS A 311 17.42 -42.82 -4.09
C HIS A 311 18.26 -43.35 -5.26
N LYS A 312 19.19 -42.56 -5.80
CA LYS A 312 20.12 -43.00 -6.85
C LYS A 312 21.01 -44.18 -6.41
N GLU A 313 21.46 -44.19 -5.15
CA GLU A 313 22.24 -45.31 -4.63
C GLU A 313 21.40 -46.60 -4.55
N LEU A 314 20.17 -46.51 -4.02
CA LEU A 314 19.24 -47.64 -3.96
C LEU A 314 18.84 -48.14 -5.35
N GLU A 315 18.63 -47.24 -6.31
CA GLU A 315 18.34 -47.56 -7.71
C GLU A 315 19.53 -48.26 -8.38
N GLY A 316 20.75 -47.80 -8.13
CA GLY A 316 21.98 -48.48 -8.56
C GLY A 316 22.17 -49.86 -7.93
N ARG A 317 21.88 -50.02 -6.62
CA ARG A 317 21.88 -51.33 -5.94
C ARG A 317 20.81 -52.28 -6.53
N LEU A 318 19.60 -51.78 -6.82
CA LEU A 318 18.55 -52.55 -7.47
C LEU A 318 18.96 -53.01 -8.88
N GLN A 319 19.57 -52.13 -9.67
CA GLN A 319 20.11 -52.51 -10.98
C GLN A 319 21.19 -53.59 -10.85
N ALA A 320 22.14 -53.43 -9.93
CA ALA A 320 23.18 -54.43 -9.67
C ALA A 320 22.57 -55.79 -9.31
N LEU A 321 21.67 -55.83 -8.32
CA LEU A 321 20.97 -57.04 -7.87
C LEU A 321 20.17 -57.70 -9.01
N ASN A 322 19.52 -56.90 -9.86
CA ASN A 322 18.79 -57.41 -11.02
C ASN A 322 19.74 -58.03 -12.06
N THR A 323 20.93 -57.45 -12.30
CA THR A 323 21.93 -58.08 -13.18
C THR A 323 22.49 -59.38 -12.58
N GLU A 324 22.64 -59.49 -11.25
CA GLU A 324 23.02 -60.73 -10.60
C GLU A 324 21.92 -61.80 -10.68
N LEU A 325 20.65 -61.40 -10.51
CA LEU A 325 19.50 -62.27 -10.68
C LEU A 325 19.42 -62.84 -12.10
N GLU A 326 19.60 -62.02 -13.14
CA GLU A 326 19.63 -62.50 -14.52
C GLU A 326 20.84 -63.40 -14.82
N ARG A 327 22.03 -63.11 -14.25
CA ARG A 327 23.19 -64.03 -14.32
C ARG A 327 22.88 -65.37 -13.65
N ASN A 328 22.23 -65.36 -12.49
CA ASN A 328 21.84 -66.57 -11.77
C ASN A 328 20.80 -67.38 -12.54
N LYS A 329 19.76 -66.75 -13.09
CA LYS A 329 18.78 -67.40 -13.98
C LYS A 329 19.45 -68.04 -15.19
N HIS A 330 20.38 -67.33 -15.84
CA HIS A 330 21.10 -67.89 -17.00
C HIS A 330 21.95 -69.10 -16.60
N ARG A 331 22.65 -69.03 -15.46
CA ARG A 331 23.42 -70.15 -14.90
C ARG A 331 22.54 -71.34 -14.51
N GLU A 332 21.36 -71.09 -13.95
CA GLU A 332 20.38 -72.12 -13.57
C GLU A 332 19.79 -72.81 -14.81
N LEU A 333 19.43 -72.04 -15.86
CA LEU A 333 19.02 -72.57 -17.16
C LEU A 333 20.13 -73.43 -17.79
N GLN A 334 21.37 -72.98 -17.77
CA GLN A 334 22.51 -73.72 -18.30
C GLN A 334 22.75 -75.03 -17.53
N LEU A 335 22.68 -75.00 -16.19
CA LEU A 335 22.74 -76.21 -15.36
C LEU A 335 21.56 -77.16 -15.62
N ALA A 336 20.37 -76.65 -15.94
CA ALA A 336 19.23 -77.48 -16.32
C ALA A 336 19.42 -78.15 -17.69
N GLU A 337 20.01 -77.46 -18.67
CA GLU A 337 20.40 -78.03 -19.97
C GLU A 337 21.50 -79.09 -19.83
N ASP A 338 22.55 -78.81 -19.04
CA ASP A 338 23.62 -79.76 -18.76
C ASP A 338 23.08 -81.02 -18.07
N ASN A 339 22.18 -80.87 -17.07
CA ASN A 339 21.51 -82.00 -16.42
C ASN A 339 20.61 -82.79 -17.37
N ARG A 340 19.91 -82.12 -18.31
CA ARG A 340 19.13 -82.80 -19.35
C ARG A 340 20.03 -83.64 -20.25
N HIS A 341 21.15 -83.07 -20.71
CA HIS A 341 22.10 -83.79 -21.56
C HIS A 341 22.81 -84.94 -20.83
N LEU A 342 23.15 -84.77 -19.55
CA LEU A 342 23.66 -85.87 -18.71
C LEU A 342 22.61 -86.97 -18.53
N GLY A 343 21.34 -86.63 -18.29
CA GLY A 343 20.24 -87.58 -18.20
C GLY A 343 20.01 -88.36 -19.50
N GLU A 344 20.03 -87.68 -20.64
CA GLU A 344 19.99 -88.30 -21.98
C GLU A 344 21.16 -89.29 -22.17
N LYS A 345 22.37 -88.89 -21.78
CA LYS A 345 23.59 -89.71 -21.89
C LYS A 345 23.58 -90.91 -20.94
N VAL A 346 23.09 -90.77 -19.71
CA VAL A 346 22.88 -91.89 -18.79
C VAL A 346 21.87 -92.86 -19.38
N SER A 347 20.73 -92.37 -19.89
CA SER A 347 19.72 -93.24 -20.52
C SER A 347 20.26 -93.97 -21.76
N SER A 348 21.13 -93.34 -22.57
CA SER A 348 21.77 -94.03 -23.69
C SER A 348 22.74 -95.13 -23.22
N LEU A 349 23.57 -94.85 -22.22
CA LEU A 349 24.51 -95.82 -21.65
C LEU A 349 23.78 -96.98 -20.93
N GLU A 350 22.67 -96.73 -20.25
CA GLU A 350 21.83 -97.79 -19.66
C GLU A 350 21.23 -98.72 -20.72
N LYS A 351 20.78 -98.16 -21.85
CA LYS A 351 20.29 -98.95 -22.99
C LYS A 351 21.41 -99.76 -23.63
N GLU A 352 22.60 -99.18 -23.80
CA GLU A 352 23.79 -99.85 -24.33
C GLU A 352 24.25 -100.99 -23.42
N CYS A 353 24.38 -100.75 -22.10
CA CYS A 353 24.68 -101.78 -21.10
C CYS A 353 23.63 -102.90 -21.08
N ARG A 354 22.33 -102.58 -21.20
CA ARG A 354 21.25 -103.59 -21.31
C ARG A 354 21.38 -104.42 -22.59
N LEU A 355 21.61 -103.78 -23.73
CA LEU A 355 21.84 -104.47 -25.01
C LEU A 355 23.06 -105.38 -24.94
N GLN A 356 24.15 -104.91 -24.35
CA GLN A 356 25.38 -105.69 -24.17
C GLN A 356 25.13 -106.91 -23.26
N ALA A 357 24.43 -106.73 -22.13
CA ALA A 357 24.04 -107.83 -21.25
C ALA A 357 23.20 -108.88 -21.99
N LEU A 358 22.15 -108.45 -22.69
CA LEU A 358 21.27 -109.33 -23.48
C LEU A 358 22.04 -110.08 -24.57
N ASN A 359 23.00 -109.42 -25.22
CA ASN A 359 23.86 -110.05 -26.22
C ASN A 359 24.77 -111.12 -25.59
N THR A 360 25.33 -110.89 -24.39
CA THR A 360 26.08 -111.96 -23.69
C THR A 360 25.21 -113.15 -23.28
N GLU A 361 23.94 -112.94 -22.93
CA GLU A 361 23.00 -114.04 -22.66
C GLU A 361 22.64 -114.80 -23.94
N LEU A 362 22.44 -114.10 -25.06
CA LEU A 362 22.18 -114.72 -26.36
C LEU A 362 23.36 -115.60 -26.80
N GLU A 363 24.60 -115.15 -26.68
CA GLU A 363 25.78 -115.96 -26.99
C GLU A 363 25.94 -117.17 -26.05
N ARG A 364 25.65 -117.02 -24.74
CA ARG A 364 25.59 -118.17 -23.81
C ARG A 364 24.53 -119.20 -24.23
N ASN A 365 23.35 -118.73 -24.65
CA ASN A 365 22.27 -119.61 -25.11
C ASN A 365 22.62 -120.32 -26.41
N LYS A 366 23.21 -119.63 -27.40
CA LYS A 366 23.74 -120.26 -28.63
C LYS A 366 24.79 -121.34 -28.31
N HIS A 367 25.73 -121.05 -27.41
CA HIS A 367 26.75 -122.02 -27.02
C HIS A 367 26.13 -123.27 -26.36
N ARG A 368 25.13 -123.06 -25.49
CA ARG A 368 24.37 -124.14 -24.85
C ARG A 368 23.55 -124.97 -25.84
N GLU A 369 22.95 -124.32 -26.85
CA GLU A 369 22.21 -124.98 -27.93
C GLU A 369 23.12 -125.83 -28.82
N LEU A 370 24.29 -125.30 -29.20
CA LEU A 370 25.33 -126.04 -29.92
C LEU A 370 25.81 -127.25 -29.11
N GLN A 371 26.04 -127.10 -27.81
CA GLN A 371 26.46 -128.20 -26.95
C GLN A 371 25.38 -129.29 -26.83
N LEU A 372 24.10 -128.90 -26.69
CA LEU A 372 22.99 -129.85 -26.71
C LEU A 372 22.82 -130.56 -28.07
N ALA A 373 23.14 -129.89 -29.19
CA ALA A 373 23.14 -130.51 -30.51
C ALA A 373 24.30 -131.53 -30.66
N GLU A 374 25.48 -131.22 -30.13
CA GLU A 374 26.63 -132.13 -30.06
C GLU A 374 26.33 -133.36 -29.18
N ASP A 375 25.75 -133.16 -27.99
CA ASP A 375 25.32 -134.23 -27.09
C ASP A 375 24.25 -135.12 -27.75
N ASN A 376 23.26 -134.53 -28.43
CA ASN A 376 22.26 -135.27 -29.18
C ASN A 376 22.85 -136.07 -30.35
N ARG A 377 23.88 -135.54 -31.05
CA ARG A 377 24.62 -136.28 -32.09
C ARG A 377 25.29 -137.51 -31.49
N HIS A 378 26.00 -137.35 -30.36
CA HIS A 378 26.66 -138.46 -29.68
C HIS A 378 25.68 -139.50 -29.10
N LEU A 379 24.52 -139.07 -28.60
CA LEU A 379 23.45 -139.98 -28.19
C LEU A 379 22.89 -140.75 -29.39
N GLY A 380 22.67 -140.11 -30.54
CA GLY A 380 22.25 -140.76 -31.78
C GLY A 380 23.26 -141.79 -32.30
N GLU A 381 24.56 -141.45 -32.28
CA GLU A 381 25.65 -142.38 -32.61
C GLU A 381 25.63 -143.61 -31.68
N LYS A 382 25.40 -143.40 -30.38
CA LYS A 382 25.35 -144.46 -29.36
C LYS A 382 24.08 -145.32 -29.46
N VAL A 383 22.94 -144.75 -29.84
CA VAL A 383 21.75 -145.54 -30.19
C VAL A 383 22.04 -146.42 -31.39
N SER A 384 22.66 -145.88 -32.45
CA SER A 384 23.02 -146.66 -33.64
C SER A 384 24.04 -147.78 -33.36
N SER A 385 24.98 -147.60 -32.42
CA SER A 385 25.86 -148.69 -32.00
C SER A 385 25.11 -149.78 -31.23
N LEU A 386 24.22 -149.40 -30.30
CA LEU A 386 23.40 -150.35 -29.53
C LEU A 386 22.42 -151.12 -30.44
N GLU A 387 21.83 -150.48 -31.45
CA GLU A 387 20.98 -151.15 -32.45
C GLU A 387 21.75 -152.22 -33.24
N LYS A 388 23.03 -151.96 -33.58
CA LYS A 388 23.91 -152.94 -34.23
C LYS A 388 24.26 -154.11 -33.31
N GLU A 389 24.53 -153.86 -32.03
CA GLU A 389 24.76 -154.90 -31.02
C GLU A 389 23.50 -155.75 -30.79
N CYS A 390 22.31 -155.12 -30.69
CA CYS A 390 21.05 -155.86 -30.60
C CYS A 390 20.79 -156.72 -31.86
N ALA A 391 21.16 -156.24 -33.05
CA ALA A 391 21.07 -157.01 -34.28
C ALA A 391 22.03 -158.21 -34.30
N SER A 392 23.28 -158.06 -33.84
CA SER A 392 24.23 -159.18 -33.76
C SER A 392 23.81 -160.22 -32.73
N LEU A 393 23.39 -159.80 -31.54
CA LEU A 393 22.87 -160.68 -30.49
C LEU A 393 21.61 -161.43 -30.94
N SER A 394 20.76 -160.82 -31.76
CA SER A 394 19.58 -161.49 -32.35
C SER A 394 19.96 -162.60 -33.35
N LEU A 395 21.05 -162.42 -34.10
CA LEU A 395 21.59 -163.45 -35.00
C LEU A 395 22.24 -164.59 -34.23
N GLU A 396 23.03 -164.29 -33.18
CA GLU A 396 23.62 -165.30 -32.30
C GLU A 396 22.54 -166.14 -31.58
N LEU A 397 21.49 -165.50 -31.06
CA LEU A 397 20.36 -166.20 -30.43
C LEU A 397 19.64 -167.15 -31.40
N LYS A 398 19.44 -166.73 -32.66
CA LYS A 398 18.87 -167.60 -33.70
C LYS A 398 19.77 -168.77 -34.06
N ALA A 399 21.09 -168.56 -34.11
CA ALA A 399 22.06 -169.64 -34.34
C ALA A 399 22.03 -170.67 -33.20
N ALA A 400 22.01 -170.22 -31.94
CA ALA A 400 21.90 -171.08 -30.76
C ALA A 400 20.56 -171.87 -30.73
N GLN A 401 19.44 -171.23 -31.05
CA GLN A 401 18.14 -171.92 -31.14
C GLN A 401 18.10 -172.99 -32.25
N ALA A 402 18.76 -172.75 -33.39
CA ALA A 402 18.85 -173.73 -34.48
C ALA A 402 19.63 -174.98 -34.07
N GLN A 403 20.75 -174.81 -33.34
CA GLN A 403 21.55 -175.92 -32.81
C GLN A 403 20.75 -176.76 -31.80
N TYR A 404 20.07 -176.11 -30.84
CA TYR A 404 19.24 -176.80 -29.86
C TYR A 404 18.10 -177.63 -30.49
N GLN A 405 17.43 -177.13 -31.53
CA GLN A 405 16.40 -177.88 -32.26
C GLN A 405 16.95 -179.02 -33.13
N GLN A 406 18.26 -179.08 -33.36
CA GLN A 406 18.92 -180.18 -34.03
C GLN A 406 19.26 -181.30 -33.03
N GLU A 407 19.72 -180.95 -31.82
CA GLU A 407 19.97 -181.91 -30.73
C GLU A 407 18.70 -182.61 -30.26
N VAL A 408 17.59 -181.88 -30.05
CA VAL A 408 16.33 -182.49 -29.59
C VAL A 408 15.81 -183.56 -30.57
N ARG A 409 15.94 -183.33 -31.88
CA ARG A 409 15.52 -184.31 -32.91
C ARG A 409 16.46 -185.51 -33.04
N ALA A 410 17.73 -185.39 -32.66
CA ALA A 410 18.65 -186.52 -32.62
C ALA A 410 18.40 -187.46 -31.42
N HIS A 411 17.69 -187.00 -30.39
CA HIS A 411 17.60 -187.69 -29.10
C HIS A 411 16.40 -188.63 -28.92
N GLU A 412 15.39 -188.57 -29.80
CA GLU A 412 14.20 -189.44 -29.72
C GLU A 412 14.40 -190.83 -30.37
N GLU A 413 15.41 -191.02 -31.23
CA GLU A 413 15.64 -192.28 -31.96
C GLU A 413 16.56 -193.29 -31.23
N THR A 414 17.13 -192.95 -30.07
CA THR A 414 18.21 -193.74 -29.42
C THR A 414 17.91 -194.31 -28.03
N GLN A 415 16.68 -194.81 -27.81
CA GLN A 415 16.44 -195.79 -26.73
C GLN A 415 16.92 -197.21 -27.12
N LYS A 416 18.20 -197.53 -26.85
CA LYS A 416 18.67 -198.89 -26.48
C LYS A 416 20.18 -198.94 -26.15
N SER A 417 20.51 -199.50 -24.98
CA SER A 417 21.82 -200.04 -24.53
C SER A 417 22.83 -199.14 -23.78
N ARG A 418 23.04 -199.49 -22.49
CA ARG A 418 24.31 -199.57 -21.73
C ARG A 418 25.07 -198.32 -21.20
N MET A 419 24.98 -198.18 -19.87
CA MET A 419 26.02 -198.07 -18.82
C MET A 419 27.52 -197.76 -19.13
N VAL A 420 28.16 -197.04 -18.17
CA VAL A 420 29.53 -197.19 -17.56
C VAL A 420 30.49 -195.97 -17.61
N ASN A 421 30.86 -195.50 -16.40
CA ASN A 421 32.11 -194.89 -15.84
C ASN A 421 33.07 -193.90 -16.56
N LYS A 422 33.49 -192.89 -15.75
CA LYS A 422 34.86 -192.37 -15.41
C LYS A 422 35.79 -191.65 -16.43
N GLU A 423 36.17 -190.43 -16.00
CA GLU A 423 37.53 -189.86 -15.78
C GLU A 423 38.54 -189.53 -16.92
N GLU A 424 39.17 -188.36 -16.71
CA GLU A 424 40.55 -187.93 -17.04
C GLU A 424 41.02 -187.67 -18.49
N ALA A 425 41.39 -186.41 -18.75
CA ALA A 425 42.67 -186.04 -19.38
C ALA A 425 43.08 -184.58 -19.00
N SER A 426 44.26 -184.42 -18.41
CA SER A 426 44.98 -183.14 -18.19
C SER A 426 45.92 -182.81 -19.38
N VAL A 427 46.51 -181.62 -19.54
CA VAL A 427 47.84 -181.13 -19.01
C VAL A 427 48.08 -179.78 -19.74
N GLU A 428 48.24 -178.61 -19.10
CA GLU A 428 49.40 -178.00 -18.38
C GLU A 428 50.42 -177.23 -19.27
N ILE A 429 50.92 -176.08 -18.75
CA ILE A 429 52.26 -175.40 -18.90
C ILE A 429 52.09 -173.87 -19.02
N VAL A 430 52.78 -172.97 -18.29
CA VAL A 430 53.60 -173.04 -17.05
C VAL A 430 53.62 -171.66 -16.33
N LYS A 431 53.92 -171.70 -15.02
CA LYS A 431 54.23 -170.64 -14.04
C LYS A 431 55.12 -169.48 -14.57
N VAL A 432 55.09 -168.28 -13.96
CA VAL A 432 56.02 -167.77 -12.90
C VAL A 432 55.67 -166.26 -12.71
N PHE A 433 55.71 -165.58 -11.55
CA PHE A 433 56.31 -165.82 -10.22
C PHE A 433 55.44 -165.26 -9.06
N VAL A 434 55.74 -165.65 -7.81
CA VAL A 434 55.46 -164.91 -6.56
C VAL A 434 56.70 -165.09 -5.68
N VAL A 435 57.27 -164.00 -5.13
CA VAL A 435 57.95 -163.87 -3.80
C VAL A 435 58.60 -162.47 -3.72
N LEU A 436 58.07 -161.62 -2.83
CA LEU A 436 58.61 -160.37 -2.23
C LEU A 436 57.40 -159.54 -1.72
N SER A 437 56.50 -160.10 -0.89
CA SER A 437 56.72 -160.44 0.52
C SER A 437 57.14 -159.26 1.41
N LEU A 438 56.14 -158.62 2.03
CA LEU A 438 56.09 -158.36 3.48
C LEU A 438 57.25 -157.59 4.16
N VAL A 439 57.80 -156.54 3.56
CA VAL A 439 58.75 -155.63 4.24
C VAL A 439 58.25 -154.18 4.40
N PHE A 440 57.41 -153.66 3.51
CA PHE A 440 56.99 -152.23 3.56
C PHE A 440 55.72 -151.92 4.38
N PHE A 441 55.31 -152.83 5.27
CA PHE A 441 54.22 -152.58 6.23
C PHE A 441 54.63 -151.66 7.40
N THR A 442 55.90 -151.25 7.49
CA THR A 442 56.45 -150.43 8.58
C THR A 442 56.80 -148.98 8.18
N HIS A 443 56.85 -148.66 6.88
CA HIS A 443 57.22 -147.31 6.41
C HIS A 443 56.01 -146.44 6.03
N PHE A 444 54.81 -147.03 5.92
CA PHE A 444 53.61 -146.35 5.43
C PHE A 444 52.87 -145.54 6.51
N LEU A 445 53.06 -145.86 7.80
CA LEU A 445 52.48 -145.07 8.90
C LEU A 445 53.26 -143.77 9.22
N TRP A 446 54.53 -143.65 8.80
CA TRP A 446 55.34 -142.46 9.11
C TRP A 446 54.93 -141.24 8.26
N SER A 447 54.62 -141.45 6.97
CA SER A 447 54.18 -140.36 6.08
C SER A 447 52.77 -139.83 6.35
N TYR A 448 51.93 -140.56 7.10
CA TYR A 448 50.55 -140.14 7.39
C TYR A 448 50.49 -139.06 8.49
N LEU A 449 51.52 -138.96 9.35
CA LEU A 449 51.55 -138.04 10.49
C LEU A 449 52.40 -136.77 10.24
N GLU A 450 53.16 -136.72 9.14
CA GLU A 450 54.10 -135.62 8.85
C GLU A 450 53.55 -134.54 7.88
N LEU A 451 52.30 -134.70 7.43
CA LEU A 451 51.57 -133.71 6.61
C LEU A 451 50.63 -132.82 7.45
N GLU A 452 49.85 -133.38 8.38
CA GLU A 452 48.86 -132.62 9.17
C GLU A 452 49.49 -131.52 10.06
N LEU A 453 50.74 -131.71 10.48
CA LEU A 453 51.49 -130.71 11.26
C LEU A 453 52.07 -129.56 10.39
N LYS A 454 52.19 -129.74 9.06
CA LYS A 454 52.67 -128.69 8.14
C LYS A 454 51.52 -127.78 7.69
N ASP A 455 50.34 -128.32 7.41
CA ASP A 455 49.17 -127.51 7.01
C ASP A 455 48.64 -126.62 8.14
N LEU A 456 48.67 -127.09 9.39
CA LEU A 456 48.21 -126.30 10.54
C LEU A 456 49.13 -125.09 10.82
N MET A 457 50.44 -125.23 10.62
CA MET A 457 51.39 -124.12 10.75
C MET A 457 51.39 -123.19 9.53
N ALA A 458 51.16 -123.70 8.31
CA ALA A 458 51.00 -122.87 7.12
C ALA A 458 49.78 -121.95 7.23
N LYS A 459 48.66 -122.47 7.77
CA LYS A 459 47.44 -121.69 8.01
C LYS A 459 47.64 -120.59 9.05
N HIS A 460 48.29 -120.89 10.18
CA HIS A 460 48.61 -119.87 11.19
C HIS A 460 49.58 -118.79 10.69
N ARG A 461 50.52 -119.14 9.79
CA ARG A 461 51.44 -118.17 9.17
C ARG A 461 50.77 -117.27 8.13
N SER A 462 49.78 -117.78 7.41
CA SER A 462 48.90 -116.99 6.54
C SER A 462 48.02 -116.03 7.35
N ASP A 463 47.41 -116.53 8.42
CA ASP A 463 46.46 -115.76 9.24
C ASP A 463 47.13 -114.62 10.03
N LEU A 464 48.40 -114.76 10.47
CA LEU A 464 49.13 -113.63 11.05
C LEU A 464 49.48 -112.55 10.02
N SER A 465 49.99 -112.94 8.83
CA SER A 465 50.38 -112.00 7.76
C SER A 465 49.19 -111.18 7.23
N SER A 466 48.05 -111.84 7.03
CA SER A 466 46.80 -111.16 6.64
C SER A 466 46.33 -110.15 7.70
N LYS A 467 46.51 -110.48 8.98
CA LYS A 467 46.10 -109.62 10.10
C LYS A 467 47.00 -108.39 10.29
N GLU A 468 48.31 -108.50 10.02
CA GLU A 468 49.21 -107.34 9.96
C GLU A 468 48.92 -106.42 8.76
N SER A 469 48.64 -106.98 7.58
CA SER A 469 48.24 -106.20 6.40
C SER A 469 46.93 -105.41 6.61
N LEU A 470 45.95 -106.02 7.30
CA LEU A 470 44.69 -105.35 7.65
C LEU A 470 44.85 -104.31 8.76
N LEU A 471 45.74 -104.51 9.74
CA LEU A 471 46.05 -103.47 10.74
C LEU A 471 46.84 -102.29 10.15
N SER A 472 47.70 -102.51 9.15
CA SER A 472 48.44 -101.42 8.48
C SER A 472 47.50 -100.53 7.66
N ASN A 473 46.68 -101.13 6.79
CA ASN A 473 45.65 -100.42 6.03
C ASN A 473 44.60 -99.73 6.92
N GLY A 474 44.31 -100.30 8.10
CA GLY A 474 43.43 -99.68 9.09
C GLY A 474 44.02 -98.39 9.67
N LYS A 475 45.29 -98.41 10.06
CA LYS A 475 46.00 -97.24 10.62
C LYS A 475 46.21 -96.12 9.60
N GLU A 476 46.51 -96.46 8.35
CA GLU A 476 46.71 -95.49 7.28
C GLU A 476 45.40 -94.74 6.96
N ARG A 477 44.27 -95.47 6.87
CA ARG A 477 42.94 -94.88 6.78
C ARG A 477 42.55 -94.07 8.01
N GLU A 478 42.89 -94.52 9.22
CA GLU A 478 42.62 -93.75 10.45
C GLU A 478 43.37 -92.40 10.45
N VAL A 479 44.61 -92.38 9.96
CA VAL A 479 45.41 -91.14 9.82
C VAL A 479 44.79 -90.20 8.79
N ASP A 480 44.34 -90.69 7.65
CA ASP A 480 43.71 -89.83 6.62
C ASP A 480 42.30 -89.36 7.03
N TYR A 481 41.51 -90.18 7.73
CA TYR A 481 40.28 -89.72 8.37
C TYR A 481 40.55 -88.66 9.44
N LYS A 482 41.63 -88.80 10.25
CA LYS A 482 42.05 -87.75 11.20
C LYS A 482 42.40 -86.45 10.49
N LYS A 483 43.25 -86.47 9.47
CA LYS A 483 43.60 -85.26 8.69
C LYS A 483 42.37 -84.59 8.07
N SER A 484 41.44 -85.39 7.54
CA SER A 484 40.21 -84.87 6.93
C SER A 484 39.26 -84.27 7.98
N ILE A 485 39.15 -84.90 9.16
CA ILE A 485 38.41 -84.36 10.31
C ILE A 485 39.08 -83.08 10.85
N ASP A 486 40.40 -83.04 10.99
CA ASP A 486 41.14 -81.86 11.46
C ASP A 486 41.01 -80.68 10.49
N GLN A 487 41.05 -80.94 9.17
CA GLN A 487 40.76 -79.92 8.16
C GLN A 487 39.32 -79.41 8.26
N LEU A 488 38.33 -80.31 8.35
CA LEU A 488 36.92 -79.92 8.52
C LEU A 488 36.65 -79.21 9.85
N MET A 489 37.37 -79.53 10.92
CA MET A 489 37.30 -78.78 12.18
C MET A 489 37.84 -77.37 12.03
N LYS A 490 38.96 -77.20 11.32
CA LYS A 490 39.55 -75.89 11.05
C LYS A 490 38.67 -75.04 10.14
N ASP A 491 38.17 -75.61 9.04
CA ASP A 491 37.22 -74.94 8.15
C ASP A 491 35.94 -74.53 8.91
N ARG A 492 35.49 -75.37 9.87
CA ARG A 492 34.36 -75.04 10.75
C ARG A 492 34.68 -73.92 11.74
N GLU A 493 35.89 -73.87 12.29
CA GLU A 493 36.33 -72.77 13.17
C GLU A 493 36.45 -71.45 12.41
N ASP A 494 37.04 -71.46 11.21
CA ASP A 494 37.17 -70.28 10.36
C ASP A 494 35.78 -69.75 9.93
N LEU A 495 34.87 -70.64 9.50
CA LEU A 495 33.47 -70.28 9.21
C LEU A 495 32.74 -69.76 10.46
N GLN A 496 32.97 -70.34 11.64
CA GLN A 496 32.35 -69.89 12.88
C GLN A 496 32.86 -68.50 13.30
N GLN A 497 34.15 -68.21 13.12
CA GLN A 497 34.72 -66.88 13.33
C GLN A 497 34.12 -65.86 12.34
N GLN A 498 34.00 -66.23 11.06
CA GLN A 498 33.43 -65.38 10.02
C GLN A 498 31.94 -65.07 10.27
N ILE A 499 31.16 -66.08 10.73
CA ILE A 499 29.76 -65.91 11.17
C ILE A 499 29.66 -65.00 12.39
N ASN A 500 30.57 -65.12 13.36
CA ASN A 500 30.56 -64.27 14.55
C ASN A 500 30.91 -62.81 14.21
N LEU A 501 31.91 -62.58 13.34
CA LEU A 501 32.26 -61.25 12.85
C LEU A 501 31.10 -60.60 12.09
N LEU A 502 30.43 -61.35 11.20
CA LEU A 502 29.22 -60.87 10.50
C LEU A 502 28.07 -60.56 11.47
N LYS A 503 27.88 -61.35 12.54
CA LYS A 503 26.87 -61.08 13.58
C LYS A 503 27.17 -59.84 14.41
N GLU A 504 28.43 -59.55 14.71
CA GLU A 504 28.83 -58.30 15.38
C GLU A 504 28.61 -57.09 14.49
N VAL A 505 28.99 -57.17 13.20
CA VAL A 505 28.75 -56.10 12.23
C VAL A 505 27.25 -55.82 12.10
N LEU A 506 26.41 -56.83 11.91
CA LEU A 506 24.95 -56.65 11.79
C LEU A 506 24.33 -56.03 13.07
N ARG A 507 24.76 -56.49 14.25
CA ARG A 507 24.30 -55.90 15.52
C ARG A 507 24.69 -54.43 15.65
N HIS A 508 25.89 -54.05 15.21
CA HIS A 508 26.38 -52.69 15.33
C HIS A 508 25.79 -51.72 14.30
N THR A 509 25.47 -52.17 13.08
CA THR A 509 24.81 -51.35 12.06
C THR A 509 23.35 -51.10 12.39
N ASP A 510 22.60 -52.15 12.71
CA ASP A 510 21.15 -52.06 12.79
C ASP A 510 20.72 -51.35 14.07
N SER A 511 21.39 -51.64 15.20
CA SER A 511 21.12 -50.99 16.48
C SER A 511 21.39 -49.49 16.45
N LYS A 512 22.52 -49.04 15.86
CA LYS A 512 22.82 -47.59 15.78
C LYS A 512 21.89 -46.85 14.82
N THR A 513 21.51 -47.47 13.71
CA THR A 513 20.62 -46.85 12.72
C THR A 513 19.19 -46.72 13.25
N LEU A 514 18.67 -47.76 13.91
CA LEU A 514 17.36 -47.72 14.56
C LEU A 514 17.34 -46.74 15.75
N GLN A 515 18.39 -46.71 16.58
CA GLN A 515 18.51 -45.76 17.69
C GLN A 515 18.46 -44.31 17.19
N SER A 516 19.24 -43.99 16.14
CA SER A 516 19.25 -42.66 15.53
C SER A 516 17.91 -42.27 14.90
N GLN A 517 17.20 -43.21 14.26
CA GLN A 517 15.85 -42.96 13.73
C GLN A 517 14.82 -42.72 14.84
N VAL A 518 14.88 -43.48 15.94
CA VAL A 518 14.00 -43.27 17.10
C VAL A 518 14.26 -41.91 17.76
N GLU A 519 15.52 -41.51 17.93
CA GLU A 519 15.89 -40.19 18.45
C GLU A 519 15.44 -39.06 17.51
N GLN A 520 15.54 -39.24 16.18
CA GLN A 520 15.07 -38.28 15.19
C GLN A 520 13.53 -38.13 15.20
N GLU A 521 12.78 -39.23 15.29
CA GLU A 521 11.32 -39.18 15.40
C GLU A 521 10.85 -38.65 16.76
N GLN A 522 11.58 -38.90 17.85
CA GLN A 522 11.32 -38.25 19.14
C GLN A 522 11.56 -36.73 19.05
N ALA A 523 12.64 -36.28 18.42
CA ALA A 523 12.92 -34.86 18.21
C ALA A 523 11.83 -34.18 17.34
N LYS A 524 11.40 -34.82 16.25
CA LYS A 524 10.25 -34.34 15.44
C LYS A 524 8.97 -34.27 16.26
N LYS A 525 8.69 -35.29 17.08
CA LYS A 525 7.52 -35.30 17.97
C LYS A 525 7.53 -34.11 18.94
N PHE A 526 8.67 -33.79 19.55
CA PHE A 526 8.78 -32.62 20.43
C PHE A 526 8.63 -31.29 19.69
N SER A 527 9.18 -31.16 18.48
CA SER A 527 8.94 -29.99 17.60
C SER A 527 7.46 -29.83 17.29
N LEU A 528 6.81 -30.87 16.74
CA LEU A 528 5.39 -30.83 16.37
C LEU A 528 4.48 -30.58 17.59
N GLN A 529 4.85 -31.10 18.76
CA GLN A 529 4.13 -30.85 20.01
C GLN A 529 4.29 -29.40 20.51
N SER A 530 5.46 -28.79 20.31
CA SER A 530 5.70 -27.37 20.57
C SER A 530 4.92 -26.48 19.61
N ASP A 531 4.98 -26.77 18.31
CA ASP A 531 4.27 -26.01 17.26
C ASP A 531 2.75 -26.09 17.46
N LEU A 532 2.21 -27.27 17.81
CA LEU A 532 0.81 -27.47 18.16
C LEU A 532 0.40 -26.67 19.41
N SER A 533 1.28 -26.57 20.41
CA SER A 533 1.06 -25.75 21.61
C SER A 533 0.96 -24.26 21.29
N VAL A 534 1.84 -23.75 20.42
CA VAL A 534 1.82 -22.35 19.97
C VAL A 534 0.53 -22.06 19.17
N GLN A 535 0.21 -22.91 18.19
CA GLN A 535 -1.01 -22.80 17.38
C GLN A 535 -2.29 -22.85 18.22
N THR A 536 -2.30 -23.66 19.29
CA THR A 536 -3.45 -23.73 20.23
C THR A 536 -3.58 -22.43 21.04
N SER A 537 -2.47 -21.79 21.41
CA SER A 537 -2.46 -20.48 22.07
C SER A 537 -2.92 -19.35 21.13
N GLU A 538 -2.44 -19.33 19.89
CA GLU A 538 -2.87 -18.38 18.86
C GLU A 538 -4.37 -18.50 18.57
N ALA A 539 -4.89 -19.74 18.42
CA ALA A 539 -6.31 -19.98 18.23
C ALA A 539 -7.16 -19.50 19.43
N ALA A 540 -6.66 -19.64 20.67
CA ALA A 540 -7.34 -19.11 21.85
C ALA A 540 -7.34 -17.56 21.87
N HIS A 541 -6.22 -16.92 21.51
CA HIS A 541 -6.13 -15.46 21.39
C HIS A 541 -7.06 -14.90 20.30
N LEU A 542 -7.08 -15.52 19.12
CA LEU A 542 -7.98 -15.12 18.02
C LEU A 542 -9.45 -15.25 18.42
N LYS A 543 -9.81 -16.32 19.14
CA LYS A 543 -11.17 -16.53 19.63
C LYS A 543 -11.59 -15.50 20.69
N ALA A 544 -10.70 -15.17 21.62
CA ALA A 544 -10.94 -14.09 22.58
C ALA A 544 -11.11 -12.71 21.88
N ARG A 545 -10.36 -12.47 20.79
CA ARG A 545 -10.50 -11.25 19.98
C ARG A 545 -11.80 -11.23 19.18
N GLU A 546 -12.26 -12.37 18.66
CA GLU A 546 -13.57 -12.53 18.01
C GLU A 546 -14.71 -12.21 19.00
N GLU A 547 -14.66 -12.77 20.22
CA GLU A 547 -15.65 -12.50 21.28
C GLU A 547 -15.66 -11.01 21.68
N GLN A 548 -14.50 -10.37 21.78
CA GLN A 548 -14.39 -8.93 22.05
C GLN A 548 -15.03 -8.08 20.93
N LEU A 549 -14.71 -8.37 19.67
CA LEU A 549 -15.27 -7.64 18.51
C LEU A 549 -16.78 -7.88 18.37
N SER A 550 -17.26 -9.09 18.68
CA SER A 550 -18.68 -9.43 18.72
C SER A 550 -19.44 -8.59 19.76
N HIS A 551 -18.85 -8.40 20.95
CA HIS A 551 -19.41 -7.54 21.99
C HIS A 551 -19.41 -6.06 21.58
N GLU A 552 -18.34 -5.56 20.97
CA GLU A 552 -18.24 -4.18 20.46
C GLU A 552 -19.28 -3.91 19.36
N VAL A 553 -19.48 -4.85 18.43
CA VAL A 553 -20.55 -4.78 17.41
C VAL A 553 -21.95 -4.79 18.04
N ALA A 554 -22.17 -5.51 19.14
CA ALA A 554 -23.44 -5.49 19.87
C ALA A 554 -23.69 -4.11 20.52
N MET A 555 -22.69 -3.55 21.21
CA MET A 555 -22.76 -2.22 21.81
C MET A 555 -23.02 -1.12 20.77
N LEU A 556 -22.35 -1.18 19.62
CA LEU A 556 -22.56 -0.23 18.52
C LEU A 556 -23.96 -0.34 17.90
N ARG A 557 -24.55 -1.54 17.82
CA ARG A 557 -25.93 -1.73 17.37
C ARG A 557 -26.95 -1.15 18.36
N GLU A 558 -26.70 -1.28 19.65
CA GLU A 558 -27.55 -0.69 20.69
C GLU A 558 -27.44 0.85 20.71
N ALA A 559 -26.22 1.40 20.61
CA ALA A 559 -26.01 2.84 20.46
C ALA A 559 -26.69 3.41 19.21
N LYS A 560 -26.59 2.73 18.06
CA LYS A 560 -27.31 3.08 16.83
C LYS A 560 -28.83 3.12 17.05
N ARG A 561 -29.39 2.09 17.70
CA ARG A 561 -30.81 2.01 18.00
C ARG A 561 -31.27 3.18 18.88
N ASN A 562 -30.51 3.53 19.91
CA ASN A 562 -30.83 4.65 20.80
C ASN A 562 -30.86 5.99 20.03
N ILE A 563 -29.93 6.20 19.09
CA ILE A 563 -29.90 7.38 18.21
C ILE A 563 -31.10 7.39 17.25
N GLU A 564 -31.48 6.24 16.69
CA GLU A 564 -32.68 6.10 15.84
C GLU A 564 -33.97 6.41 16.62
N GLU A 565 -34.08 5.94 17.87
CA GLU A 565 -35.22 6.23 18.75
C GLU A 565 -35.30 7.72 19.14
N GLU A 566 -34.18 8.38 19.46
CA GLU A 566 -34.15 9.84 19.70
C GLU A 566 -34.46 10.66 18.44
N TYR A 567 -33.95 10.26 17.28
CA TYR A 567 -34.30 10.88 16.00
C TYR A 567 -35.81 10.77 15.71
N HIS A 568 -36.43 9.63 16.00
CA HIS A 568 -37.87 9.46 15.88
C HIS A 568 -38.66 10.38 16.84
N LYS A 569 -38.21 10.55 18.09
CA LYS A 569 -38.82 11.48 19.06
C LYS A 569 -38.71 12.94 18.63
N LEU A 570 -37.56 13.35 18.08
CA LEU A 570 -37.38 14.71 17.54
C LEU A 570 -38.24 14.94 16.30
N LYS A 571 -38.36 13.94 15.42
CA LYS A 571 -39.21 14.01 14.22
C LYS A 571 -40.70 14.13 14.57
N THR A 572 -41.19 13.45 15.61
CA THR A 572 -42.58 13.61 16.06
C THR A 572 -42.82 14.94 16.76
N LYS A 573 -41.90 15.42 17.61
CA LYS A 573 -41.98 16.76 18.21
C LYS A 573 -42.12 17.85 17.16
N ARG A 574 -41.22 17.87 16.17
CA ARG A 574 -41.29 18.81 15.04
C ARG A 574 -42.64 18.72 14.30
N SER A 575 -43.16 17.52 14.07
CA SER A 575 -44.47 17.36 13.42
C SER A 575 -45.64 17.90 14.24
N VAL A 576 -45.52 17.98 15.56
CA VAL A 576 -46.51 18.62 16.45
C VAL A 576 -46.35 20.14 16.42
N GLU A 577 -45.11 20.64 16.46
CA GLU A 577 -44.79 22.07 16.32
C GLU A 577 -45.27 22.62 14.95
N ASP A 578 -45.02 21.90 13.86
CA ASP A 578 -45.48 22.25 12.51
C ASP A 578 -47.04 22.30 12.42
N LEU A 579 -47.75 21.48 13.20
CA LEU A 579 -49.23 21.51 13.30
C LEU A 579 -49.71 22.69 14.16
N GLN A 580 -49.08 22.95 15.32
CA GLN A 580 -49.41 24.08 16.18
C GLN A 580 -49.18 25.42 15.48
N MET A 581 -48.08 25.55 14.73
CA MET A 581 -47.81 26.73 13.89
C MET A 581 -48.91 26.95 12.85
N LYS A 582 -49.44 25.87 12.27
CA LYS A 582 -50.55 25.95 11.32
C LYS A 582 -51.87 26.34 11.97
N GLU A 583 -52.20 25.77 13.14
CA GLU A 583 -53.39 26.18 13.90
C GLU A 583 -53.34 27.65 14.32
N LEU A 584 -52.17 28.14 14.76
CA LEU A 584 -51.96 29.56 15.07
C LEU A 584 -52.07 30.47 13.83
N GLN A 585 -51.64 29.98 12.66
CA GLN A 585 -51.80 30.70 11.40
C GLN A 585 -53.27 30.76 10.96
N ASP A 586 -53.98 29.64 11.00
CA ASP A 586 -55.42 29.57 10.68
C ASP A 586 -56.22 30.47 11.65
N GLN A 587 -55.91 30.47 12.95
CA GLN A 587 -56.48 31.39 13.94
C GLN A 587 -56.22 32.86 13.56
N LEU A 588 -54.98 33.22 13.23
CA LEU A 588 -54.62 34.58 12.82
C LEU A 588 -55.36 35.02 11.54
N GLU A 589 -55.57 34.12 10.58
CA GLU A 589 -56.35 34.40 9.38
C GLU A 589 -57.84 34.63 9.71
N THR A 590 -58.43 33.85 10.62
CA THR A 590 -59.80 34.12 11.09
C THR A 590 -59.94 35.45 11.83
N GLU A 591 -58.99 35.81 12.69
CA GLU A 591 -58.96 37.12 13.37
C GLU A 591 -58.80 38.29 12.38
N GLN A 592 -57.98 38.13 11.33
CA GLN A 592 -57.87 39.12 10.26
C GLN A 592 -59.18 39.25 9.47
N TYR A 593 -59.89 38.14 9.23
CA TYR A 593 -61.20 38.14 8.59
C TYR A 593 -62.25 38.86 9.46
N PHE A 594 -62.33 38.56 10.76
CA PHE A 594 -63.21 39.27 11.71
C PHE A 594 -62.85 40.76 11.82
N SER A 595 -61.56 41.11 11.87
CA SER A 595 -61.10 42.51 11.87
C SER A 595 -61.55 43.26 10.60
N THR A 596 -61.54 42.59 9.45
CA THR A 596 -61.96 43.17 8.16
C THR A 596 -63.49 43.33 8.10
N LEU A 597 -64.25 42.37 8.61
CA LEU A 597 -65.70 42.50 8.78
C LEU A 597 -66.07 43.65 9.74
N TYR A 598 -65.40 43.76 10.90
CA TYR A 598 -65.62 44.87 11.84
C TYR A 598 -65.28 46.24 11.25
N LYS A 599 -64.19 46.36 10.47
CA LYS A 599 -63.86 47.60 9.73
C LYS A 599 -64.92 47.94 8.70
N THR A 600 -65.46 46.95 7.99
CA THR A 600 -66.52 47.14 6.98
C THR A 600 -67.84 47.56 7.64
N LEU A 601 -68.21 46.95 8.76
CA LEU A 601 -69.39 47.31 9.56
C LEU A 601 -69.26 48.73 10.14
N ARG A 602 -68.05 49.10 10.61
CA ARG A 602 -67.73 50.44 11.12
C ARG A 602 -67.70 51.52 10.03
N SER A 603 -67.44 51.16 8.78
CA SER A 603 -67.46 52.10 7.64
C SER A 603 -68.88 52.46 7.18
N ASN A 604 -69.90 51.67 7.54
CA ASN A 604 -71.28 51.83 7.06
C ASN A 604 -72.22 52.53 8.06
N MET A 605 -71.73 52.96 9.24
CA MET A 605 -72.54 53.58 10.29
C MET A 605 -71.90 54.90 10.75
N ALA A 606 -72.29 56.00 10.08
CA ALA A 606 -71.87 57.36 10.43
C ALA A 606 -73.08 58.19 10.92
N VAL A 607 -73.35 58.15 12.23
CA VAL A 607 -74.37 58.95 12.93
C VAL A 607 -73.79 59.36 14.32
N PRO A 608 -74.01 60.59 14.81
CA PRO A 608 -73.28 61.11 15.98
C PRO A 608 -73.77 60.58 17.34
N SER A 609 -72.90 60.75 18.34
CA SER A 609 -73.02 60.36 19.75
C SER A 609 -74.22 60.91 20.52
N PRO A 610 -74.71 60.15 21.52
CA PRO A 610 -74.98 60.68 22.86
C PRO A 610 -74.23 59.86 23.97
N PRO A 611 -74.34 60.19 25.28
CA PRO A 611 -73.15 60.14 26.16
C PRO A 611 -73.19 59.18 27.38
N PHE A 612 -71.99 58.75 27.82
CA PHE A 612 -71.64 58.04 29.08
C PHE A 612 -72.23 56.62 29.27
N PRO A 613 -71.45 55.64 29.80
CA PRO A 613 -71.29 55.54 31.27
C PRO A 613 -69.94 55.00 31.83
N CYS A 614 -69.78 55.21 33.14
CA CYS A 614 -69.00 54.42 34.13
C CYS A 614 -67.44 54.39 34.09
N PRO A 615 -66.76 55.16 34.98
CA PRO A 615 -65.29 55.15 35.12
C PRO A 615 -64.63 53.93 35.78
N THR A 616 -65.37 52.90 36.20
CA THR A 616 -64.81 51.75 36.95
C THR A 616 -64.47 50.54 36.08
N LEU A 617 -65.22 50.26 35.01
CA LEU A 617 -64.92 49.15 34.09
C LEU A 617 -63.72 49.44 33.17
N TYR A 618 -63.62 50.67 32.64
CA TYR A 618 -62.52 51.07 31.78
C TYR A 618 -61.15 51.01 32.47
N LYS A 619 -61.08 51.14 33.81
CA LYS A 619 -59.83 50.99 34.55
C LYS A 619 -59.37 49.54 34.67
N THR A 620 -60.30 48.60 34.91
CA THR A 620 -59.98 47.17 34.94
C THR A 620 -59.58 46.69 33.54
N GLN A 621 -60.35 47.04 32.52
CA GLN A 621 -60.05 46.65 31.14
C GLN A 621 -58.75 47.26 30.61
N ALA A 622 -58.40 48.49 31.04
CA ALA A 622 -57.10 49.10 30.75
C ALA A 622 -55.95 48.55 31.61
N HIS A 623 -56.23 47.86 32.71
CA HIS A 623 -55.24 47.12 33.51
C HIS A 623 -54.96 45.77 32.87
N GLU A 624 -56.01 45.00 32.55
CA GLU A 624 -55.95 43.70 31.85
C GLU A 624 -55.22 43.84 30.50
N LEU A 625 -55.62 44.80 29.66
CA LEU A 625 -54.94 45.09 28.39
C LEU A 625 -53.49 45.56 28.56
N LYS A 626 -53.13 46.10 29.73
CA LYS A 626 -51.76 46.51 30.03
C LYS A 626 -50.93 45.32 30.53
N GLU A 627 -51.48 44.47 31.38
CA GLU A 627 -50.85 43.22 31.82
C GLU A 627 -50.63 42.28 30.64
N GLU A 628 -51.61 42.15 29.72
CA GLU A 628 -51.43 41.45 28.44
C GLU A 628 -50.32 42.07 27.57
N LEU A 629 -50.20 43.39 27.55
CA LEU A 629 -49.17 44.08 26.75
C LEU A 629 -47.77 43.94 27.38
N ASP A 630 -47.68 43.99 28.70
CA ASP A 630 -46.44 43.75 29.46
C ASP A 630 -46.02 42.27 29.37
N GLU A 631 -46.97 41.33 29.31
CA GLU A 631 -46.74 39.90 29.06
C GLU A 631 -46.29 39.62 27.62
N ARG A 632 -46.98 40.18 26.62
CA ARG A 632 -46.52 40.10 25.22
C ARG A 632 -45.15 40.75 25.05
N SER A 633 -44.82 41.79 25.81
CA SER A 633 -43.50 42.43 25.77
C SER A 633 -42.41 41.54 26.39
N ARG A 634 -42.72 40.79 27.46
CA ARG A 634 -41.83 39.75 28.00
C ARG A 634 -41.59 38.64 26.97
N ASN A 635 -42.65 38.10 26.38
CA ASN A 635 -42.53 37.04 25.37
C ASN A 635 -41.76 37.51 24.12
N ILE A 636 -41.88 38.78 23.73
CA ILE A 636 -41.08 39.37 22.65
C ILE A 636 -39.60 39.39 23.03
N LEU A 637 -39.24 39.83 24.25
CA LEU A 637 -37.85 39.83 24.72
C LEU A 637 -37.24 38.42 24.74
N GLU A 638 -37.98 37.42 25.25
CA GLU A 638 -37.55 36.02 25.25
C GLU A 638 -37.31 35.49 23.82
N LEU A 639 -38.24 35.75 22.89
CA LEU A 639 -38.09 35.39 21.47
C LEU A 639 -36.95 36.16 20.76
N GLU A 640 -36.63 37.39 21.20
CA GLU A 640 -35.49 38.14 20.67
C GLU A 640 -34.15 37.62 21.19
N GLU A 641 -34.10 37.14 22.44
CA GLU A 641 -32.95 36.42 23.01
C GLU A 641 -32.73 35.09 22.30
N GLU A 642 -33.77 34.25 22.16
CA GLU A 642 -33.71 33.00 21.38
C GLU A 642 -33.27 33.22 19.92
N ARG A 643 -33.77 34.29 19.27
CA ARG A 643 -33.35 34.67 17.92
C ARG A 643 -31.87 35.07 17.88
N GLY A 644 -31.36 35.76 18.90
CA GLY A 644 -29.93 36.07 19.04
C GLY A 644 -29.09 34.80 19.16
N ASP A 645 -29.55 33.88 20.00
CA ASP A 645 -28.93 32.59 20.28
C ASP A 645 -28.86 31.66 19.06
N LEU A 646 -29.96 31.60 18.29
CA LEU A 646 -30.04 30.91 17.01
C LEU A 646 -29.15 31.57 15.95
N THR A 647 -29.06 32.91 15.94
CA THR A 647 -28.16 33.64 15.03
C THR A 647 -26.70 33.34 15.33
N HIS A 648 -26.31 33.29 16.60
CA HIS A 648 -24.95 32.90 17.02
C HIS A 648 -24.64 31.44 16.66
N ARG A 649 -25.57 30.51 16.90
CA ARG A 649 -25.45 29.11 16.47
C ARG A 649 -25.31 28.97 14.94
N LEU A 650 -26.05 29.76 14.17
CA LEU A 650 -25.95 29.79 12.71
C LEU A 650 -24.59 30.33 12.24
N GLN A 651 -24.08 31.40 12.86
CA GLN A 651 -22.74 31.94 12.56
C GLN A 651 -21.62 30.91 12.84
N LEU A 652 -21.71 30.19 13.96
CA LEU A 652 -20.79 29.09 14.26
C LEU A 652 -20.91 27.94 13.24
N ALA A 653 -22.11 27.62 12.77
CA ALA A 653 -22.31 26.58 11.75
C ALA A 653 -21.74 27.00 10.39
N VAL A 654 -21.93 28.25 9.97
CA VAL A 654 -21.34 28.80 8.75
C VAL A 654 -19.81 28.80 8.83
N ALA A 655 -19.23 29.30 9.92
CA ALA A 655 -17.77 29.30 10.10
C ALA A 655 -17.16 27.88 10.08
N ARG A 656 -17.90 26.86 10.59
CA ARG A 656 -17.51 25.45 10.48
C ARG A 656 -17.59 24.95 9.04
N ALA A 657 -18.67 25.25 8.32
CA ALA A 657 -18.83 24.87 6.92
C ALA A 657 -17.73 25.49 6.03
N ASP A 658 -17.39 26.76 6.25
CA ASP A 658 -16.29 27.44 5.54
C ASP A 658 -14.94 26.78 5.83
N SER A 659 -14.67 26.40 7.09
CA SER A 659 -13.43 25.70 7.46
C SER A 659 -13.36 24.28 6.90
N GLU A 660 -14.49 23.56 6.82
CA GLU A 660 -14.56 22.23 6.20
C GLU A 660 -14.38 22.33 4.68
N ALA A 661 -14.98 23.33 4.03
CA ALA A 661 -14.81 23.59 2.60
C ALA A 661 -13.35 23.90 2.25
N LEU A 662 -12.66 24.70 3.07
CA LEU A 662 -11.23 24.97 2.92
C LEU A 662 -10.39 23.70 3.11
N ALA A 663 -10.65 22.91 4.15
CA ALA A 663 -9.95 21.65 4.40
C ALA A 663 -10.16 20.64 3.26
N ARG A 664 -11.38 20.55 2.71
CA ARG A 664 -11.71 19.73 1.55
C ARG A 664 -10.97 20.20 0.30
N SER A 665 -10.90 21.50 0.03
CA SER A 665 -10.14 22.05 -1.11
C SER A 665 -8.65 21.72 -1.04
N ILE A 666 -8.04 21.77 0.15
CA ILE A 666 -6.62 21.41 0.36
C ILE A 666 -6.41 19.90 0.19
N ALA A 667 -7.36 19.07 0.66
CA ALA A 667 -7.33 17.63 0.47
C ALA A 667 -7.46 17.25 -1.03
N GLU A 668 -8.34 17.93 -1.77
CA GLU A 668 -8.53 17.72 -3.21
C GLU A 668 -7.28 18.13 -4.02
N GLU A 669 -6.63 19.24 -3.66
CA GLU A 669 -5.37 19.68 -4.28
C GLU A 669 -4.23 18.68 -4.03
N THR A 670 -4.03 18.26 -2.77
CA THR A 670 -2.96 17.31 -2.41
C THR A 670 -3.16 15.93 -3.02
N VAL A 671 -4.41 15.43 -3.10
CA VAL A 671 -4.72 14.19 -3.86
C VAL A 671 -4.39 14.36 -5.35
N GLY A 672 -4.75 15.49 -5.95
CA GLY A 672 -4.42 15.78 -7.35
C GLY A 672 -2.92 15.94 -7.63
N GLU A 673 -2.10 16.29 -6.63
CA GLU A 673 -0.64 16.25 -6.72
C GLU A 673 -0.09 14.82 -6.62
N LEU A 674 -0.57 14.03 -5.66
CA LEU A 674 -0.19 12.63 -5.48
C LEU A 674 -0.56 11.75 -6.69
N GLU A 675 -1.69 12.02 -7.35
CA GLU A 675 -2.07 11.34 -8.60
C GLU A 675 -1.12 11.68 -9.76
N LYS A 676 -0.63 12.93 -9.85
CA LYS A 676 0.38 13.32 -10.85
C LYS A 676 1.73 12.67 -10.54
N GLU A 677 2.15 12.61 -9.28
CA GLU A 677 3.39 11.93 -8.90
C GLU A 677 3.30 10.43 -9.19
N LYS A 678 2.19 9.78 -8.81
CA LYS A 678 1.93 8.36 -9.10
C LYS A 678 2.01 8.07 -10.60
N THR A 679 1.33 8.87 -11.44
CA THR A 679 1.35 8.67 -12.90
C THR A 679 2.73 8.90 -13.50
N MET A 680 3.53 9.86 -12.99
CA MET A 680 4.95 9.98 -13.37
C MET A 680 5.77 8.75 -12.97
N LYS A 681 5.61 8.24 -11.74
CA LYS A 681 6.33 7.04 -11.27
C LYS A 681 5.95 5.77 -12.02
N GLU A 682 4.68 5.62 -12.40
CA GLU A 682 4.22 4.53 -13.28
C GLU A 682 4.86 4.59 -14.67
N LEU A 683 5.03 5.79 -15.25
CA LEU A 683 5.73 5.98 -16.52
C LEU A 683 7.23 5.70 -16.40
N GLU A 684 7.91 6.24 -15.38
CA GLU A 684 9.32 5.96 -15.10
C GLU A 684 9.59 4.45 -14.95
N LEU A 685 8.74 3.74 -14.19
CA LEU A 685 8.85 2.28 -14.01
C LEU A 685 8.66 1.54 -15.33
N LYS A 686 7.70 1.96 -16.17
CA LYS A 686 7.41 1.35 -17.46
C LYS A 686 8.55 1.53 -18.46
N ASP A 687 9.18 2.70 -18.49
CA ASP A 687 10.36 2.97 -19.31
C ASP A 687 11.57 2.16 -18.82
N LEU A 688 11.77 2.05 -17.49
CA LEU A 688 12.82 1.21 -16.91
C LEU A 688 12.62 -0.27 -17.26
N MET A 689 11.38 -0.78 -17.18
CA MET A 689 11.02 -2.14 -17.57
C MET A 689 11.22 -2.38 -19.07
N ALA A 690 10.89 -1.41 -19.93
CA ALA A 690 11.11 -1.50 -21.37
C ALA A 690 12.62 -1.57 -21.70
N LYS A 691 13.43 -0.73 -21.03
CA LYS A 691 14.89 -0.75 -21.14
C LYS A 691 15.47 -2.10 -20.68
N HIS A 692 15.05 -2.60 -19.51
CA HIS A 692 15.50 -3.91 -19.03
C HIS A 692 15.13 -5.06 -19.97
N ARG A 693 13.94 -5.05 -20.60
CA ARG A 693 13.57 -6.04 -21.63
C ARG A 693 14.47 -5.96 -22.86
N SER A 694 14.78 -4.75 -23.34
CA SER A 694 15.71 -4.53 -24.45
C SER A 694 17.12 -5.04 -24.13
N ASP A 695 17.65 -4.67 -22.97
CA ASP A 695 18.97 -5.10 -22.50
C ASP A 695 19.05 -6.63 -22.36
N LEU A 696 17.99 -7.27 -21.83
CA LEU A 696 17.94 -8.71 -21.64
C LEU A 696 17.88 -9.45 -23.00
N SER A 697 17.06 -8.98 -23.94
CA SER A 697 17.02 -9.51 -25.31
C SER A 697 18.37 -9.35 -26.04
N SER A 698 19.08 -8.22 -25.84
CA SER A 698 20.42 -8.02 -26.39
C SER A 698 21.44 -9.02 -25.83
N LYS A 699 21.36 -9.32 -24.52
CA LYS A 699 22.21 -10.32 -23.86
C LYS A 699 21.89 -11.74 -24.30
N GLU A 700 20.62 -12.07 -24.53
CA GLU A 700 20.20 -13.36 -25.08
C GLU A 700 20.74 -13.56 -26.51
N SER A 701 20.68 -12.53 -27.36
CA SER A 701 21.28 -12.57 -28.71
C SER A 701 22.80 -12.78 -28.65
N LEU A 702 23.51 -12.05 -27.78
CA LEU A 702 24.95 -12.24 -27.57
C LEU A 702 25.28 -13.64 -27.03
N LEU A 703 24.45 -14.21 -26.16
CA LEU A 703 24.58 -15.59 -25.68
C LEU A 703 24.36 -16.62 -26.78
N SER A 704 23.38 -16.41 -27.68
CA SER A 704 23.14 -17.28 -28.83
C SER A 704 24.35 -17.28 -29.77
N ASN A 705 24.83 -16.09 -30.15
CA ASN A 705 26.01 -15.93 -31.00
C ASN A 705 27.28 -16.52 -30.35
N GLY A 706 27.37 -16.46 -29.01
CA GLY A 706 28.43 -17.11 -28.24
C GLY A 706 28.40 -18.64 -28.34
N LYS A 707 27.20 -19.24 -28.20
CA LYS A 707 26.99 -20.69 -28.34
C LYS A 707 27.27 -21.20 -29.75
N GLU A 708 26.86 -20.45 -30.78
CA GLU A 708 27.16 -20.80 -32.18
C GLU A 708 28.68 -20.86 -32.42
N ARG A 709 29.41 -19.84 -31.94
CA ARG A 709 30.89 -19.84 -31.98
C ARG A 709 31.51 -21.00 -31.20
N GLU A 710 30.97 -21.35 -30.02
CA GLU A 710 31.43 -22.51 -29.24
C GLU A 710 31.27 -23.83 -30.04
N VAL A 711 30.15 -23.98 -30.76
CA VAL A 711 29.90 -25.13 -31.63
C VAL A 711 30.87 -25.16 -32.82
N ASP A 712 31.16 -24.02 -33.44
CA ASP A 712 32.10 -23.96 -34.57
C ASP A 712 33.56 -24.15 -34.15
N TYR A 713 33.94 -23.69 -32.95
CA TYR A 713 35.23 -24.03 -32.36
C TYR A 713 35.35 -25.52 -32.01
N LYS A 714 34.29 -26.16 -31.49
CA LYS A 714 34.28 -27.62 -31.28
C LYS A 714 34.50 -28.39 -32.58
N LYS A 715 33.75 -28.08 -33.64
CA LYS A 715 33.95 -28.68 -34.98
C LYS A 715 35.39 -28.50 -35.48
N SER A 716 35.98 -27.31 -35.26
CA SER A 716 37.34 -27.00 -35.67
C SER A 716 38.39 -27.80 -34.86
N ILE A 717 38.16 -27.99 -33.56
CA ILE A 717 39.02 -28.82 -32.69
C ILE A 717 38.91 -30.30 -33.10
N ASP A 718 37.70 -30.80 -33.35
CA ASP A 718 37.49 -32.19 -33.78
C ASP A 718 38.18 -32.48 -35.13
N GLN A 719 38.10 -31.54 -36.08
CA GLN A 719 38.82 -31.62 -37.34
C GLN A 719 40.35 -31.63 -37.13
N LEU A 720 40.89 -30.73 -36.31
CA LEU A 720 42.33 -30.69 -36.02
C LEU A 720 42.81 -31.94 -35.27
N MET A 721 41.98 -32.55 -34.43
CA MET A 721 42.31 -33.84 -33.79
C MET A 721 42.38 -34.97 -34.82
N LYS A 722 41.45 -34.99 -35.78
CA LYS A 722 41.45 -35.97 -36.87
C LYS A 722 42.67 -35.80 -37.79
N ASP A 723 42.96 -34.58 -38.22
CA ASP A 723 44.13 -34.27 -39.05
C ASP A 723 45.44 -34.68 -38.35
N ARG A 724 45.52 -34.48 -37.02
CA ARG A 724 46.64 -34.94 -36.18
C ARG A 724 46.73 -36.47 -36.14
N GLU A 725 45.62 -37.18 -36.04
CA GLU A 725 45.59 -38.66 -36.04
C GLU A 725 45.99 -39.24 -37.39
N ASP A 726 45.50 -38.66 -38.50
CA ASP A 726 45.89 -39.04 -39.86
C ASP A 726 47.40 -38.80 -40.10
N LEU A 727 47.94 -37.65 -39.65
CA LEU A 727 49.39 -37.38 -39.67
C LEU A 727 50.18 -38.34 -38.79
N GLN A 728 49.67 -38.71 -37.61
CA GLN A 728 50.33 -39.67 -36.72
C GLN A 728 50.38 -41.08 -37.33
N GLN A 729 49.34 -41.48 -38.06
CA GLN A 729 49.33 -42.73 -38.84
C GLN A 729 50.36 -42.68 -39.97
N GLN A 730 50.42 -41.58 -40.74
CA GLN A 730 51.45 -41.40 -41.78
C GLN A 730 52.88 -41.46 -41.21
N ILE A 731 53.13 -40.83 -40.06
CA ILE A 731 54.43 -40.89 -39.37
C ILE A 731 54.77 -42.32 -38.96
N ASN A 732 53.79 -43.11 -38.50
CA ASN A 732 54.01 -44.50 -38.11
C ASN A 732 54.32 -45.38 -39.34
N LEU A 733 53.56 -45.24 -40.43
CA LEU A 733 53.83 -45.94 -41.69
C LEU A 733 55.21 -45.59 -42.27
N LEU A 734 55.62 -44.32 -42.21
CA LEU A 734 56.97 -43.90 -42.63
C LEU A 734 58.07 -44.47 -41.73
N LYS A 735 57.83 -44.63 -40.42
CA LYS A 735 58.78 -45.29 -39.51
C LYS A 735 58.93 -46.78 -39.81
N GLU A 736 57.82 -47.47 -40.11
CA GLU A 736 57.84 -48.88 -40.51
C GLU A 736 58.60 -49.06 -41.83
N ALA A 737 58.35 -48.21 -42.83
CA ALA A 737 59.03 -48.23 -44.13
C ALA A 737 60.54 -47.87 -44.08
N VAL A 738 61.02 -47.30 -42.97
CA VAL A 738 62.45 -47.01 -42.73
C VAL A 738 63.14 -48.13 -41.93
N LEU A 739 62.38 -49.05 -41.35
CA LEU A 739 62.89 -50.21 -40.60
C LEU A 739 62.99 -51.50 -41.45
N THR A 740 62.52 -51.45 -42.69
CA THR A 740 62.65 -52.51 -43.73
C THR A 740 63.66 -52.11 -44.80
#